data_AF-A0A0D2WV91-F1
#
_entry.id   AF-A0A0D2WV91-F1
#
_cell.length_a   1.000
_cell.length_b   1.000
_cell.length_c   1.000
_cell.angle_alpha   90.00
_cell.angle_beta   90.00
_cell.angle_gamma   90.00
#
_symmetry.space_group_name_H-M   'P 1'
#
loop_
_entity.id
_entity.type
_entity.pdbx_description
1 polymer ?
#
loop_
_entity_poly.entity_id
_entity_poly.type
_entity_poly.pdbx_seq_one_letter_code
_entity_poly.pdbx_strand_id
1 'polypeptide(L)'
;MSRRPAPDGEDNHSSKRHQASRDDSDGENDESNAMAHKRNAAAQSVLKQQLKRQSEDVYMTGSIVRVNMIDFVTYSRCEVFPGPHLNVVIGPNGTGKSTIICAIAIGLGADVKLLGRQESVRQYIRRHDGVKSATLEVELFNPDGNNWIIRRIIALSPSPESQFFLNNKSVTHKEIRELVGKLNIDFNNRTQFLPQDRVVEFAKLSPEELLLTTERDVSDNETLYNQHMELCKLFKDRQDIEKRLEENSKEHLLLQRKNAELEQQVRQYEDREQYRTQIELIQKKRPWVEYEAARSVFIQNKEQLTAAKEELRKLDTALNPVRAKITALKGELASHDSARRALTLESTELEKKIRAKGETMDTEFDKLDAAASRFKSQRSSQEQHQQVAVVLQREIAGLEQQLADIRDDVDVTPKLEKLSIKFADIREKLAGLKSQRAGTQQESYELERQIKTLQGRLQTMNSVRARRLEKLRQLEPETCRALEWLDKNRAKFSGEVAEPMMLSLTVRNPEHVDMLESCIRKSDLTSFVFERRDDMNLFLQEMRGQRLLVNACSPDPKPLTAYRANMNDENSKPLKAFGFVDFLLNLFDAPDLIKKRLCDTSNFHDIPFGDNRVEQHRQLVVEKAGLRNFVTAQRKYQIHTSKYGDQSTTTKITNHPPARYLSNQASSGEQDRLASELAEATASHASLDKELRGLVEKERAMAEEESSCIAERAKLQQQRNARKTLQNTIDTRKARLAAARRSAQEAEREANEAHAAVQRHNSRRAAAAIGLQRESETIMDNVMRRAMASLRTAQIQADLEVHEGMERQQSETLTAARNEVEALQRAVNEAKTRASALLDLAKVNPITEELQQKFPLFPATLEELDALLHHYQALVDSNLSNDPGVVEQYKQRSDRILDLQQKVDKLRADVQDFEKNENKLKDDWLTPLQEKVQKINVAFGNGFQLLGYSGEVTLRTDADYSKYAIEISVKFRQSESLMRLTANHQSGGERTVSTMIYLLSLQQLTKCPFRIVDEINQGMDPTNERRIFRQVVHGASAPNTAQCFYVTPKLLPNLDYNEKVQVLCVYNGPLSVPCEQWDVARFIQAARQQKQVSAR
;
A
#
# COMPACT_ATOMS: atom_id res chain seq x y z
N MET A 1 -11.82 38.58 55.13
CA MET A 1 -11.24 38.69 56.49
C MET A 1 -10.06 37.71 56.54
N SER A 2 -8.82 38.17 56.74
CA SER A 2 -8.14 38.35 58.05
C SER A 2 -7.83 36.99 58.72
N ARG A 3 -6.62 36.67 59.21
CA ARG A 3 -5.25 37.28 59.16
C ARG A 3 -4.23 36.14 59.49
N ARG A 4 -2.93 36.38 59.24
CA ARG A 4 -1.76 35.60 59.75
C ARG A 4 -1.74 35.48 61.31
N PRO A 5 -0.94 34.61 61.99
CA PRO A 5 0.44 34.17 61.63
C PRO A 5 0.87 32.71 61.97
N ALA A 6 2.16 32.39 61.76
CA ALA A 6 2.89 31.19 62.20
C ALA A 6 3.39 31.32 63.67
N PRO A 7 4.03 30.30 64.31
CA PRO A 7 5.46 29.98 64.08
C PRO A 7 5.95 28.51 64.28
N ASP A 8 7.15 28.24 63.74
CA ASP A 8 8.36 27.50 64.24
C ASP A 8 8.36 26.19 65.06
N GLY A 9 9.47 25.43 64.90
CA GLY A 9 9.99 24.35 65.77
C GLY A 9 9.95 22.93 65.15
N GLU A 10 10.97 22.40 64.46
CA GLU A 10 12.36 21.99 64.82
C GLU A 10 12.51 20.47 65.09
N ASP A 11 13.78 20.01 65.11
CA ASP A 11 14.32 18.65 65.38
C ASP A 11 14.31 17.55 64.28
N ASN A 12 15.38 16.75 64.09
CA ASN A 12 16.82 16.98 64.32
C ASN A 12 17.69 15.92 63.57
N HIS A 13 19.01 16.06 63.66
CA HIS A 13 20.09 15.08 63.49
C HIS A 13 20.62 14.67 62.10
N SER A 14 21.63 15.45 61.67
CA SER A 14 23.05 15.01 61.58
C SER A 14 23.36 13.49 61.42
N SER A 15 24.27 13.07 60.53
CA SER A 15 25.71 13.37 60.72
C SER A 15 26.62 12.96 59.55
N LYS A 16 27.55 13.86 59.22
CA LYS A 16 28.95 13.61 58.77
C LYS A 16 29.18 12.89 57.42
N ARG A 17 30.32 13.03 56.73
CA ARG A 17 31.39 14.06 56.60
C ARG A 17 32.49 13.35 55.81
N HIS A 18 32.99 13.88 54.70
CA HIS A 18 34.39 13.71 54.28
C HIS A 18 34.79 14.87 53.35
N GLN A 19 35.88 15.55 53.72
CA GLN A 19 36.54 16.64 52.97
C GLN A 19 37.63 15.98 52.10
N ALA A 20 37.69 16.25 50.80
CA ALA A 20 38.31 17.40 50.14
C ALA A 20 39.83 17.26 49.95
N SER A 21 40.26 17.41 48.71
CA SER A 21 41.61 17.80 48.30
C SER A 21 41.48 18.86 47.22
N ARG A 22 42.08 20.03 47.43
CA ARG A 22 42.21 21.08 46.42
C ARG A 22 43.36 20.73 45.47
N ASP A 23 43.28 21.24 44.25
CA ASP A 23 44.40 21.94 43.65
C ASP A 23 43.86 23.15 42.89
N ASP A 24 44.49 24.31 43.09
CA ASP A 24 44.20 25.56 42.38
C ASP A 24 45.18 25.70 41.21
N SER A 25 44.68 26.04 40.02
CA SER A 25 45.45 26.82 39.05
C SER A 25 44.57 27.51 38.00
N ASP A 26 44.84 28.80 37.85
CA ASP A 26 44.74 29.63 36.65
C ASP A 26 43.37 29.78 35.97
N GLY A 27 42.63 30.79 36.43
CA GLY A 27 41.57 31.40 35.66
C GLY A 27 42.10 32.43 34.67
N GLU A 28 41.88 32.20 33.37
CA GLU A 28 41.97 33.23 32.32
C GLU A 28 41.18 32.81 31.07
N ASN A 29 39.84 32.60 31.18
CA ASN A 29 39.00 32.25 30.03
C ASN A 29 37.52 32.67 30.06
N ASP A 30 36.96 33.16 31.17
CA ASP A 30 35.49 33.38 31.28
C ASP A 30 34.96 34.65 30.59
N GLU A 31 35.78 35.70 30.41
CA GLU A 31 35.30 36.94 29.78
C GLU A 31 35.07 36.82 28.26
N SER A 32 35.83 35.95 27.59
CA SER A 32 35.68 35.70 26.15
C SER A 32 34.34 34.99 25.83
N ASN A 33 33.97 34.02 26.66
CA ASN A 33 32.76 33.22 26.53
C ASN A 33 31.50 34.04 26.85
N ALA A 34 31.56 34.91 27.88
CA ALA A 34 30.49 35.83 28.23
C ALA A 34 30.20 36.87 27.13
N MET A 35 31.23 37.39 26.45
CA MET A 35 31.04 38.28 25.29
C MET A 35 30.49 37.54 24.06
N ALA A 36 30.90 36.29 23.83
CA ALA A 36 30.37 35.47 22.73
C ALA A 36 28.86 35.21 22.90
N HIS A 37 28.41 34.82 24.10
CA HIS A 37 26.99 34.62 24.38
C HIS A 37 26.16 35.92 24.26
N LYS A 38 26.66 37.06 24.75
CA LYS A 38 25.98 38.36 24.56
C LYS A 38 25.91 38.80 23.10
N ARG A 39 26.95 38.55 22.29
CA ARG A 39 26.96 38.87 20.86
C ARG A 39 26.02 37.98 20.04
N ASN A 40 25.95 36.67 20.33
CA ASN A 40 24.98 35.79 19.67
C ASN A 40 23.53 36.14 20.03
N ALA A 41 23.26 36.47 21.30
CA ALA A 41 21.94 36.95 21.72
C ALA A 41 21.55 38.27 21.02
N ALA A 42 22.50 39.19 20.80
CA ALA A 42 22.27 40.43 20.07
C ALA A 42 22.03 40.21 18.56
N ALA A 43 22.80 39.34 17.90
CA ALA A 43 22.57 39.00 16.48
C ALA A 43 21.21 38.32 16.28
N GLN A 44 20.85 37.37 17.16
CA GLN A 44 19.53 36.74 17.19
C GLN A 44 18.41 37.74 17.52
N SER A 45 18.65 38.76 18.35
CA SER A 45 17.63 39.79 18.65
C SER A 45 17.40 40.73 17.47
N VAL A 46 18.44 41.09 16.71
CA VAL A 46 18.34 41.88 15.47
C VAL A 46 17.61 41.08 14.39
N LEU A 47 17.93 39.79 14.22
CA LEU A 47 17.20 38.91 13.30
C LEU A 47 15.72 38.75 13.72
N LYS A 48 15.45 38.55 15.02
CA LYS A 48 14.08 38.55 15.57
C LYS A 48 13.36 39.90 15.40
N GLN A 49 14.07 41.02 15.43
CA GLN A 49 13.49 42.35 15.19
C GLN A 49 13.24 42.64 13.70
N GLN A 50 14.05 42.09 12.79
CA GLN A 50 13.80 42.14 11.35
C GLN A 50 12.63 41.21 10.96
N LEU A 51 12.58 39.99 11.50
CA LEU A 51 11.42 39.10 11.36
C LEU A 51 10.14 39.72 11.96
N LYS A 52 10.22 40.40 13.11
CA LYS A 52 9.11 41.19 13.68
C LYS A 52 8.68 42.39 12.83
N ARG A 53 9.44 42.81 11.80
CA ARG A 53 9.06 43.90 10.89
C ARG A 53 8.35 43.43 9.61
N GLN A 54 8.25 42.12 9.38
CA GLN A 54 7.42 41.54 8.31
C GLN A 54 6.04 41.08 8.84
N SER A 55 5.57 41.68 9.94
CA SER A 55 4.42 41.23 10.73
C SER A 55 3.06 41.70 10.19
N GLU A 56 2.75 41.42 8.93
CA GLU A 56 1.37 41.43 8.41
C GLU A 56 0.94 40.08 7.81
N ASP A 57 1.87 39.13 7.61
CA ASP A 57 1.54 37.74 7.25
C ASP A 57 1.53 36.83 8.49
N VAL A 58 0.33 36.37 8.86
CA VAL A 58 0.08 35.54 10.06
C VAL A 58 0.25 34.06 9.73
N TYR A 59 1.04 33.32 10.52
CA TYR A 59 1.13 31.85 10.43
C TYR A 59 -0.21 31.20 10.72
N MET A 60 -0.54 30.10 10.04
CA MET A 60 -1.72 29.30 10.38
C MET A 60 -1.46 28.42 11.60
N THR A 61 -2.53 28.06 12.31
CA THR A 61 -2.51 27.05 13.37
C THR A 61 -1.86 25.76 12.84
N GLY A 62 -0.81 25.29 13.49
CA GLY A 62 -0.07 24.09 13.11
C GLY A 62 1.03 24.31 12.04
N SER A 63 1.24 25.52 11.51
CA SER A 63 2.37 25.79 10.60
C SER A 63 3.71 25.70 11.35
N ILE A 64 4.77 25.31 10.66
CA ILE A 64 6.10 25.08 11.25
C ILE A 64 6.85 26.42 11.36
N VAL A 65 7.15 26.84 12.58
CA VAL A 65 7.89 28.08 12.89
C VAL A 65 9.40 27.81 12.99
N ARG A 66 9.78 26.64 13.51
CA ARG A 66 11.17 26.28 13.78
C ARG A 66 11.38 24.76 13.66
N VAL A 67 12.50 24.37 13.07
CA VAL A 67 12.99 22.98 13.05
C VAL A 67 14.42 22.98 13.55
N ASN A 68 14.71 22.25 14.63
CA ASN A 68 16.03 22.10 15.22
C ASN A 68 16.46 20.64 15.17
N MET A 69 17.68 20.39 14.70
CA MET A 69 18.27 19.07 14.47
C MET A 69 19.64 19.01 15.14
N ILE A 70 19.84 18.03 16.01
CA ILE A 70 21.11 17.75 16.69
C ILE A 70 21.50 16.30 16.40
N ASP A 71 22.70 16.12 15.85
CA ASP A 71 23.31 14.85 15.42
C ASP A 71 22.43 13.93 14.57
N PHE A 72 21.68 14.56 13.66
CA PHE A 72 20.71 13.90 12.78
C PHE A 72 21.25 13.79 11.34
N VAL A 73 21.53 12.55 10.91
CA VAL A 73 22.08 12.16 9.61
C VAL A 73 23.36 12.95 9.24
N THR A 74 23.21 14.03 8.47
CA THR A 74 24.31 14.88 7.96
C THR A 74 24.60 16.09 8.85
N TYR A 75 23.69 16.46 9.75
CA TYR A 75 23.80 17.66 10.58
C TYR A 75 24.31 17.31 11.99
N SER A 76 25.33 18.02 12.48
CA SER A 76 25.70 18.02 13.90
C SER A 76 24.77 18.95 14.69
N ARG A 77 24.58 20.17 14.20
CA ARG A 77 23.61 21.13 14.73
C ARG A 77 23.09 21.99 13.58
N CYS A 78 21.77 22.05 13.42
CA CYS A 78 21.13 22.86 12.38
C CYS A 78 19.76 23.34 12.88
N GLU A 79 19.53 24.65 12.84
CA GLU A 79 18.26 25.27 13.20
C GLU A 79 17.73 26.08 12.00
N VAL A 80 16.48 25.82 11.63
CA VAL A 80 15.82 26.38 10.45
C VAL A 80 14.55 27.09 10.90
N PHE A 81 14.31 28.29 10.35
CA PHE A 81 13.13 29.11 10.62
C PHE A 81 12.35 29.32 9.31
N PRO A 82 11.39 28.44 8.97
CA PRO A 82 10.58 28.56 7.75
C PRO A 82 9.58 29.73 7.86
N GLY A 83 9.30 30.40 6.75
CA GLY A 83 8.31 31.48 6.64
C GLY A 83 6.88 30.95 6.53
N PRO A 84 5.85 31.80 6.68
CA PRO A 84 4.45 31.36 6.75
C PRO A 84 3.88 30.80 5.44
N HIS A 85 4.46 31.18 4.29
CA HIS A 85 3.96 30.84 2.94
C HIS A 85 4.87 29.82 2.25
N LEU A 86 5.49 30.16 1.10
CA LEU A 86 6.33 29.24 0.34
C LEU A 86 7.79 29.24 0.82
N ASN A 87 8.30 28.05 1.11
CA ASN A 87 9.66 27.77 1.56
C ASN A 87 10.38 26.90 0.52
N VAL A 88 11.26 27.52 -0.27
CA VAL A 88 12.03 26.83 -1.32
C VAL A 88 13.35 26.31 -0.72
N VAL A 89 13.46 25.00 -0.50
CA VAL A 89 14.67 24.34 0.01
C VAL A 89 15.56 23.94 -1.16
N ILE A 90 16.75 24.52 -1.26
CA ILE A 90 17.58 24.41 -2.46
C ILE A 90 19.05 24.07 -2.16
N GLY A 91 19.66 23.24 -3.01
CA GLY A 91 21.06 22.82 -2.85
C GLY A 91 21.45 21.60 -3.72
N PRO A 92 22.75 21.34 -3.94
CA PRO A 92 23.21 20.18 -4.70
C PRO A 92 22.73 18.82 -4.15
N ASN A 93 22.74 17.78 -4.98
CA ASN A 93 22.43 16.42 -4.53
C ASN A 93 23.41 15.94 -3.46
N GLY A 94 22.92 15.18 -2.48
CA GLY A 94 23.72 14.69 -1.34
C GLY A 94 23.95 15.68 -0.20
N THR A 95 23.64 16.97 -0.33
CA THR A 95 23.94 17.99 0.71
C THR A 95 23.07 17.94 1.98
N GLY A 96 22.05 17.09 2.02
CA GLY A 96 21.15 16.97 3.18
C GLY A 96 19.85 17.77 3.09
N LYS A 97 19.42 18.19 1.90
CA LYS A 97 18.12 18.88 1.67
C LYS A 97 16.94 18.16 2.31
N SER A 98 16.58 16.98 1.79
CA SER A 98 15.44 16.19 2.27
C SER A 98 15.67 15.63 3.68
N THR A 99 16.87 15.72 4.26
CA THR A 99 17.08 15.43 5.69
C THR A 99 16.26 16.37 6.57
N ILE A 100 16.06 17.63 6.17
CA ILE A 100 15.16 18.58 6.85
C ILE A 100 13.72 18.07 6.83
N ILE A 101 13.28 17.54 5.68
CA ILE A 101 11.95 16.94 5.51
C ILE A 101 11.80 15.67 6.35
N CYS A 102 12.81 14.79 6.37
CA CYS A 102 12.83 13.61 7.24
C CYS A 102 12.79 14.01 8.72
N ALA A 103 13.46 15.10 9.12
CA ALA A 103 13.44 15.62 10.49
C ALA A 103 12.04 16.11 10.90
N ILE A 104 11.33 16.81 10.01
CA ILE A 104 9.92 17.23 10.23
C ILE A 104 9.03 15.99 10.42
N ALA A 105 9.08 15.03 9.49
CA ALA A 105 8.23 13.83 9.54
C ALA A 105 8.54 12.94 10.76
N ILE A 106 9.82 12.65 11.03
CA ILE A 106 10.23 11.81 12.17
C ILE A 106 9.99 12.54 13.50
N GLY A 107 10.20 13.85 13.56
CA GLY A 107 9.91 14.68 14.73
C GLY A 107 8.42 14.68 15.10
N LEU A 108 7.54 14.80 14.11
CA LEU A 108 6.08 14.78 14.27
C LEU A 108 5.48 13.36 14.36
N GLY A 109 6.30 12.30 14.42
CA GLY A 109 5.83 10.94 14.71
C GLY A 109 5.31 10.13 13.51
N ALA A 110 5.70 10.49 12.29
CA ALA A 110 5.46 9.68 11.10
C ALA A 110 6.17 8.31 11.20
N ASP A 111 5.66 7.31 10.45
CA ASP A 111 6.36 6.03 10.28
C ASP A 111 7.53 6.20 9.29
N VAL A 112 8.69 5.65 9.65
CA VAL A 112 9.92 5.71 8.86
C VAL A 112 9.74 5.07 7.48
N LYS A 113 8.89 4.05 7.37
CA LYS A 113 8.58 3.38 6.10
C LYS A 113 8.02 4.33 5.04
N LEU A 114 7.29 5.37 5.45
CA LEU A 114 6.72 6.38 4.55
C LEU A 114 7.79 7.25 3.86
N LEU A 115 9.02 7.25 4.39
CA LEU A 115 10.15 8.01 3.87
C LEU A 115 11.05 7.20 2.93
N GLY A 116 10.81 5.90 2.76
CA GLY A 116 11.49 5.02 1.79
C GLY A 116 13.00 4.80 1.95
N ARG A 117 13.66 5.49 2.90
CA ARG A 117 15.13 5.63 2.94
C ARG A 117 15.88 4.68 3.88
N GLN A 118 15.28 4.26 5.00
CA GLN A 118 15.90 3.45 6.06
C GLN A 118 14.79 2.68 6.82
N GLU A 119 15.12 1.59 7.51
CA GLU A 119 14.12 0.70 8.17
C GLU A 119 13.85 1.03 9.65
N SER A 120 14.80 1.66 10.35
CA SER A 120 14.68 2.02 11.77
C SER A 120 15.05 3.48 12.02
N VAL A 121 14.40 4.10 13.00
CA VAL A 121 14.65 5.48 13.44
C VAL A 121 16.12 5.66 13.88
N ARG A 122 16.74 4.63 14.49
CA ARG A 122 18.16 4.68 14.92
C ARG A 122 19.14 4.89 13.77
N GLN A 123 18.77 4.48 12.56
CA GLN A 123 19.66 4.61 11.39
C GLN A 123 19.81 6.07 10.93
N TYR A 124 18.99 7.00 11.46
CA TYR A 124 19.10 8.44 11.25
C TYR A 124 20.01 9.16 12.25
N ILE A 125 20.57 8.47 13.25
CA ILE A 125 21.61 9.06 14.11
C ILE A 125 22.90 9.21 13.28
N ARG A 126 23.56 10.36 13.38
CA ARG A 126 24.84 10.65 12.70
C ARG A 126 25.89 9.59 13.08
N ARG A 127 26.56 9.00 12.07
CA ARG A 127 27.45 7.82 12.23
C ARG A 127 28.92 8.14 12.52
N HIS A 128 29.25 9.39 12.86
CA HIS A 128 30.61 9.82 13.18
C HIS A 128 30.74 10.22 14.66
N ASP A 129 31.96 10.10 15.21
CA ASP A 129 32.40 10.66 16.48
C ASP A 129 31.62 10.25 17.75
N GLY A 130 31.41 8.93 17.92
CA GLY A 130 30.98 8.36 19.21
C GLY A 130 29.58 8.73 19.69
N VAL A 131 28.79 9.42 18.85
CA VAL A 131 27.44 9.90 19.19
C VAL A 131 26.47 8.73 19.42
N LYS A 132 25.69 8.83 20.51
CA LYS A 132 24.77 7.77 20.96
C LYS A 132 23.28 8.13 20.81
N SER A 133 22.98 9.38 20.45
CA SER A 133 21.62 9.90 20.35
C SER A 133 21.51 11.07 19.38
N ALA A 134 20.36 11.20 18.72
CA ALA A 134 19.98 12.38 17.94
C ALA A 134 18.76 13.06 18.59
N THR A 135 18.69 14.39 18.51
CA THR A 135 17.53 15.17 18.99
C THR A 135 16.92 15.97 17.86
N LEU A 136 15.60 15.87 17.74
CA LEU A 136 14.77 16.66 16.82
C LEU A 136 13.82 17.52 17.64
N GLU A 137 13.64 18.78 17.25
CA GLU A 137 12.54 19.62 17.74
C GLU A 137 11.80 20.24 16.55
N VAL A 138 10.47 20.18 16.58
CA VAL A 138 9.59 20.85 15.62
C VAL A 138 8.65 21.74 16.42
N GLU A 139 8.62 23.03 16.09
CA GLU A 139 7.77 24.02 16.73
C GLU A 139 6.61 24.40 15.80
N LEU A 140 5.39 24.10 16.25
CA LEU A 140 4.16 24.38 15.52
C LEU A 140 3.46 25.62 16.10
N PHE A 141 3.02 26.52 15.22
CA PHE A 141 2.35 27.76 15.60
C PHE A 141 0.98 27.49 16.25
N ASN A 142 0.72 28.16 17.37
CA ASN A 142 -0.56 28.13 18.07
C ASN A 142 -1.10 29.56 18.23
N PRO A 143 -2.26 29.93 17.66
CA PRO A 143 -2.82 31.27 17.81
C PRO A 143 -3.35 31.53 19.23
N ASP A 144 -3.78 30.48 19.96
CA ASP A 144 -4.50 30.59 21.23
C ASP A 144 -3.58 30.56 22.46
N GLY A 145 -2.26 30.59 22.28
CA GLY A 145 -1.30 30.57 23.38
C GLY A 145 0.14 30.29 22.96
N ASN A 146 0.86 29.52 23.78
CA ASN A 146 2.23 29.09 23.45
C ASN A 146 2.22 28.05 22.31
N ASN A 147 3.19 28.16 21.40
CA ASN A 147 3.48 27.18 20.35
C ASN A 147 3.63 25.76 20.91
N TRP A 148 3.34 24.76 20.08
CA TRP A 148 3.57 23.35 20.41
C TRP A 148 4.98 22.95 19.98
N ILE A 149 5.89 22.83 20.95
CA ILE A 149 7.25 22.33 20.75
C ILE A 149 7.23 20.81 20.96
N ILE A 150 7.33 20.07 19.86
CA ILE A 150 7.44 18.61 19.85
C ILE A 150 8.92 18.26 19.73
N ARG A 151 9.49 17.68 20.80
CA ARG A 151 10.88 17.22 20.85
C ARG A 151 10.93 15.70 20.86
N ARG A 152 11.68 15.10 19.93
CA ARG A 152 11.94 13.65 19.86
C ARG A 152 13.42 13.39 20.09
N ILE A 153 13.74 12.54 21.06
CA ILE A 153 15.10 12.04 21.32
C ILE A 153 15.16 10.60 20.83
N ILE A 154 16.15 10.27 20.00
CA ILE A 154 16.37 8.94 19.41
C ILE A 154 17.68 8.41 19.98
N ALA A 155 17.71 7.18 20.53
CA ALA A 155 18.88 6.63 21.21
C ALA A 155 19.28 5.25 20.69
N LEU A 156 20.60 5.00 20.63
CA LEU A 156 21.17 3.69 20.24
C LEU A 156 20.96 2.61 21.32
N SER A 157 21.15 2.94 22.60
CA SER A 157 20.94 2.05 23.76
C SER A 157 21.00 2.85 25.07
N PRO A 158 20.26 2.49 26.14
CA PRO A 158 19.28 1.39 26.26
C PRO A 158 17.84 1.82 25.88
N SER A 159 16.88 0.90 26.04
CA SER A 159 15.45 1.13 25.80
C SER A 159 14.87 2.28 26.66
N PRO A 160 13.93 3.11 26.15
CA PRO A 160 13.25 3.04 24.85
C PRO A 160 14.06 3.62 23.67
N GLU A 161 13.80 3.09 22.46
CA GLU A 161 14.45 3.51 21.20
C GLU A 161 14.26 4.99 20.83
N SER A 162 13.10 5.57 21.17
CA SER A 162 12.88 7.01 21.09
C SER A 162 11.90 7.50 22.15
N GLN A 163 12.13 8.69 22.66
CA GLN A 163 11.28 9.40 23.63
C GLN A 163 10.69 10.65 22.99
N PHE A 164 9.43 10.96 23.30
CA PHE A 164 8.75 12.17 22.85
C PHE A 164 8.46 13.10 24.02
N PHE A 165 8.57 14.39 23.77
CA PHE A 165 8.26 15.46 24.70
C PHE A 165 7.41 16.52 24.00
N LEU A 166 6.35 16.97 24.65
CA LEU A 166 5.50 18.09 24.20
C LEU A 166 5.63 19.21 25.23
N ASN A 167 6.09 20.39 24.81
CA ASN A 167 6.33 21.54 25.69
C ASN A 167 7.11 21.15 26.96
N ASN A 168 8.19 20.38 26.76
CA ASN A 168 9.08 19.80 27.77
C ASN A 168 8.49 18.73 28.71
N LYS A 169 7.22 18.35 28.59
CA LYS A 169 6.64 17.20 29.30
C LYS A 169 6.81 15.92 28.49
N SER A 170 7.23 14.82 29.13
CA SER A 170 7.29 13.50 28.48
C SER A 170 5.89 13.04 28.08
N VAL A 171 5.73 12.55 26.86
CA VAL A 171 4.45 12.09 26.29
C VAL A 171 4.63 10.83 25.46
N THR A 172 3.54 10.08 25.28
CA THR A 172 3.50 8.89 24.44
C THR A 172 3.40 9.24 22.95
N HIS A 173 3.81 8.31 22.10
CA HIS A 173 3.64 8.41 20.64
C HIS A 173 2.17 8.54 20.22
N LYS A 174 1.23 8.02 21.02
CA LYS A 174 -0.21 8.12 20.78
C LYS A 174 -0.70 9.57 20.98
N GLU A 175 -0.29 10.23 22.05
CA GLU A 175 -0.66 11.63 22.33
C GLU A 175 -0.10 12.59 21.27
N ILE A 176 1.13 12.34 20.78
CA ILE A 176 1.67 13.09 19.63
C ILE A 176 0.80 12.88 18.39
N ARG A 177 0.43 11.63 18.05
CA ARG A 177 -0.48 11.37 16.91
C ARG A 177 -1.86 12.01 17.08
N GLU A 178 -2.41 12.04 18.28
CA GLU A 178 -3.69 12.70 18.56
C GLU A 178 -3.59 14.23 18.42
N LEU A 179 -2.48 14.86 18.82
CA LEU A 179 -2.24 16.29 18.58
C LEU A 179 -2.04 16.59 17.09
N VAL A 180 -1.19 15.82 16.42
CA VAL A 180 -0.86 15.95 14.99
C VAL A 180 -2.11 15.72 14.12
N GLY A 181 -2.96 14.76 14.48
CA GLY A 181 -4.26 14.54 13.84
C GLY A 181 -5.26 15.69 14.08
N LYS A 182 -5.35 16.25 15.30
CA LYS A 182 -6.18 17.44 15.59
C LYS A 182 -5.75 18.68 14.81
N LEU A 183 -4.49 18.76 14.39
CA LEU A 183 -3.95 19.83 13.57
C LEU A 183 -4.06 19.55 12.05
N ASN A 184 -4.75 18.47 11.64
CA ASN A 184 -4.86 18.01 10.26
C ASN A 184 -3.48 17.84 9.58
N ILE A 185 -2.54 17.21 10.29
CA ILE A 185 -1.23 16.81 9.76
C ILE A 185 -1.25 15.30 9.53
N ASP A 186 -1.23 14.88 8.26
CA ASP A 186 -1.07 13.47 7.88
C ASP A 186 0.00 13.31 6.79
N PHE A 187 0.95 12.40 7.05
CA PHE A 187 2.03 12.04 6.13
C PHE A 187 1.64 10.89 5.19
N ASN A 188 0.47 10.28 5.38
CA ASN A 188 -0.11 9.33 4.43
C ASN A 188 -0.86 10.05 3.30
N ASN A 189 -1.58 11.13 3.62
CA ASN A 189 -2.24 11.98 2.63
C ASN A 189 -1.24 12.50 1.58
N ARG A 190 -1.47 12.14 0.32
CA ARG A 190 -0.53 12.43 -0.78
C ARG A 190 -0.52 13.90 -1.17
N THR A 191 -1.60 14.64 -0.89
CA THR A 191 -1.66 16.08 -1.14
C THR A 191 -0.81 16.87 -0.15
N GLN A 192 -0.63 16.35 1.08
CA GLN A 192 0.18 16.99 2.11
C GLN A 192 1.66 16.57 2.04
N PHE A 193 1.94 15.29 1.81
CA PHE A 193 3.31 14.77 1.70
C PHE A 193 3.53 14.10 0.33
N LEU A 194 4.21 14.84 -0.55
CA LEU A 194 4.43 14.47 -1.94
C LEU A 194 5.94 14.25 -2.26
N PRO A 195 6.49 13.09 -1.88
CA PRO A 195 7.85 12.68 -2.27
C PRO A 195 7.88 12.17 -3.72
N GLN A 196 9.06 12.25 -4.35
CA GLN A 196 9.34 11.87 -5.73
C GLN A 196 8.70 10.52 -6.15
N ASP A 197 8.92 9.45 -5.37
CA ASP A 197 8.46 8.10 -5.72
C ASP A 197 6.92 7.99 -5.78
N ARG A 198 6.21 8.69 -4.89
CA ARG A 198 4.73 8.64 -4.82
C ARG A 198 4.06 9.25 -6.04
N VAL A 199 4.71 10.20 -6.73
CA VAL A 199 4.16 10.76 -7.99
C VAL A 199 4.18 9.69 -9.09
N VAL A 200 5.24 8.88 -9.14
CA VAL A 200 5.38 7.79 -10.11
C VAL A 200 4.42 6.64 -9.79
N GLU A 201 4.15 6.36 -8.51
CA GLU A 201 3.08 5.46 -8.10
C GLU A 201 1.70 5.98 -8.51
N PHE A 202 1.40 7.26 -8.24
CA PHE A 202 0.13 7.88 -8.58
C PHE A 202 -0.17 7.83 -10.09
N ALA A 203 0.85 8.05 -10.93
CA ALA A 203 0.75 7.94 -12.38
C ALA A 203 0.55 6.51 -12.92
N LYS A 204 0.59 5.48 -12.05
CA LYS A 204 0.32 4.06 -12.37
C LYS A 204 -1.04 3.56 -11.90
N LEU A 205 -1.75 4.30 -11.04
CA LEU A 205 -3.04 3.89 -10.49
C LEU A 205 -4.08 3.67 -11.59
N SER A 206 -4.97 2.70 -11.38
CA SER A 206 -6.15 2.53 -12.22
C SER A 206 -7.12 3.72 -12.06
N PRO A 207 -8.03 3.96 -13.01
CA PRO A 207 -9.08 4.99 -12.88
C PRO A 207 -9.98 4.82 -11.64
N GLU A 208 -10.19 3.58 -11.21
CA GLU A 208 -10.96 3.20 -10.03
C GLU A 208 -10.12 3.45 -8.75
N GLU A 209 -8.85 3.02 -8.73
CA GLU A 209 -7.91 3.32 -7.64
C GLU A 209 -7.66 4.83 -7.47
N LEU A 210 -7.69 5.59 -8.57
CA LEU A 210 -7.59 7.04 -8.60
C LEU A 210 -8.78 7.71 -7.90
N LEU A 211 -10.00 7.16 -8.06
CA LEU A 211 -11.16 7.61 -7.29
C LEU A 211 -10.95 7.34 -5.80
N LEU A 212 -10.65 6.09 -5.42
CA LEU A 212 -10.48 5.71 -4.02
C LEU A 212 -9.38 6.50 -3.30
N THR A 213 -8.26 6.77 -3.98
CA THR A 213 -7.19 7.61 -3.43
C THR A 213 -7.60 9.08 -3.34
N THR A 214 -8.31 9.61 -4.34
CA THR A 214 -8.86 10.97 -4.30
C THR A 214 -9.86 11.15 -3.17
N GLU A 215 -10.75 10.18 -2.94
CA GLU A 215 -11.71 10.20 -1.84
C GLU A 215 -11.03 10.24 -0.48
N ARG A 216 -10.01 9.40 -0.27
CA ARG A 216 -9.22 9.39 0.98
C ARG A 216 -8.44 10.68 1.19
N ASP A 217 -7.78 11.18 0.15
CA ASP A 217 -6.96 12.38 0.25
C ASP A 217 -7.81 13.67 0.44
N VAL A 218 -9.05 13.71 -0.08
CA VAL A 218 -9.93 14.91 -0.08
C VAL A 218 -11.09 14.84 0.94
N SER A 219 -11.29 13.73 1.67
CA SER A 219 -12.30 13.66 2.73
C SER A 219 -11.72 13.84 4.14
N ASP A 220 -12.36 14.69 4.93
CA ASP A 220 -12.08 14.80 6.35
C ASP A 220 -12.36 13.42 7.01
N ASN A 221 -11.35 12.85 7.66
CA ASN A 221 -11.39 11.52 8.30
C ASN A 221 -11.85 10.35 7.40
N GLU A 222 -11.47 10.34 6.12
CA GLU A 222 -11.77 9.25 5.16
C GLU A 222 -13.27 8.97 4.95
N THR A 223 -14.15 9.92 5.29
CA THR A 223 -15.62 9.75 5.28
C THR A 223 -16.19 9.25 3.95
N LEU A 224 -15.83 9.89 2.83
CA LEU A 224 -16.32 9.50 1.50
C LEU A 224 -15.84 8.10 1.09
N TYR A 225 -14.59 7.77 1.41
CA TYR A 225 -14.04 6.44 1.12
C TYR A 225 -14.77 5.36 1.93
N ASN A 226 -15.07 5.61 3.21
CA ASN A 226 -15.81 4.67 4.03
C ASN A 226 -17.25 4.46 3.51
N GLN A 227 -17.95 5.53 3.12
CA GLN A 227 -19.28 5.45 2.50
C GLN A 227 -19.24 4.67 1.18
N HIS A 228 -18.23 4.90 0.33
CA HIS A 228 -18.05 4.15 -0.92
C HIS A 228 -17.83 2.65 -0.67
N MET A 229 -16.98 2.29 0.30
CA MET A 229 -16.76 0.88 0.67
C MET A 229 -18.02 0.22 1.26
N GLU A 230 -18.83 0.97 2.01
CA GLU A 230 -20.11 0.51 2.52
C GLU A 230 -21.14 0.31 1.40
N LEU A 231 -21.22 1.21 0.41
CA LEU A 231 -22.04 1.04 -0.80
C LEU A 231 -21.64 -0.20 -1.61
N CYS A 232 -20.34 -0.40 -1.85
CA CYS A 232 -19.82 -1.58 -2.54
C CYS A 232 -20.13 -2.89 -1.79
N LYS A 233 -20.32 -2.83 -0.46
CA LYS A 233 -20.75 -3.97 0.35
C LYS A 233 -22.26 -4.18 0.27
N LEU A 234 -23.07 -3.14 0.51
CA LEU A 234 -24.53 -3.20 0.45
C LEU A 234 -25.03 -3.70 -0.91
N PHE A 235 -24.40 -3.27 -2.00
CA PHE A 235 -24.71 -3.75 -3.35
C PHE A 235 -24.50 -5.26 -3.53
N LYS A 236 -23.44 -5.83 -2.94
CA LYS A 236 -23.17 -7.28 -2.95
C LYS A 236 -24.13 -8.04 -2.05
N ASP A 237 -24.34 -7.54 -0.83
CA ASP A 237 -25.28 -8.12 0.13
C ASP A 237 -26.71 -8.15 -0.48
N ARG A 238 -27.12 -7.10 -1.22
CA ARG A 238 -28.38 -7.07 -1.98
C ARG A 238 -28.41 -8.10 -3.11
N GLN A 239 -27.37 -8.21 -3.96
CA GLN A 239 -27.34 -9.23 -5.03
C GLN A 239 -27.49 -10.66 -4.49
N ASP A 240 -26.85 -10.99 -3.37
CA ASP A 240 -26.97 -12.32 -2.75
C ASP A 240 -28.39 -12.58 -2.20
N ILE A 241 -29.08 -11.55 -1.68
CA ILE A 241 -30.48 -11.67 -1.24
C ILE A 241 -31.45 -11.74 -2.43
N GLU A 242 -31.24 -10.93 -3.48
CA GLU A 242 -32.04 -10.97 -4.72
C GLU A 242 -31.97 -12.35 -5.40
N LYS A 243 -30.78 -12.94 -5.48
CA LYS A 243 -30.62 -14.30 -6.02
C LYS A 243 -31.39 -15.33 -5.20
N ARG A 244 -31.33 -15.24 -3.87
CA ARG A 244 -32.11 -16.12 -2.97
C ARG A 244 -33.62 -15.88 -3.10
N LEU A 245 -34.05 -14.63 -3.29
CA LEU A 245 -35.44 -14.28 -3.55
C LEU A 245 -35.92 -14.90 -4.89
N GLU A 246 -35.10 -14.86 -5.94
CA GLU A 246 -35.41 -15.45 -7.23
C GLU A 246 -35.52 -16.99 -7.15
N GLU A 247 -34.59 -17.65 -6.46
CA GLU A 247 -34.60 -19.10 -6.21
C GLU A 247 -35.87 -19.53 -5.43
N ASN A 248 -36.19 -18.88 -4.31
CA ASN A 248 -37.38 -19.20 -3.52
C ASN A 248 -38.69 -18.86 -4.26
N SER A 249 -38.71 -17.79 -5.06
CA SER A 249 -39.90 -17.42 -5.87
C SER A 249 -40.18 -18.46 -6.96
N LYS A 250 -39.13 -19.03 -7.57
CA LYS A 250 -39.25 -20.14 -8.55
C LYS A 250 -39.77 -21.42 -7.89
N GLU A 251 -39.30 -21.77 -6.69
CA GLU A 251 -39.82 -22.93 -5.92
C GLU A 251 -41.29 -22.74 -5.53
N HIS A 252 -41.65 -21.57 -4.99
CA HIS A 252 -43.02 -21.23 -4.60
C HIS A 252 -44.00 -21.33 -5.78
N LEU A 253 -43.65 -20.74 -6.93
CA LEU A 253 -44.47 -20.80 -8.14
C LEU A 253 -44.65 -22.24 -8.67
N LEU A 254 -43.60 -23.07 -8.59
CA LEU A 254 -43.65 -24.47 -8.99
C LEU A 254 -44.59 -25.29 -8.07
N LEU A 255 -44.52 -25.06 -6.76
CA LEU A 255 -45.40 -25.72 -5.79
C LEU A 255 -46.85 -25.25 -5.92
N GLN A 256 -47.11 -23.95 -6.14
CA GLN A 256 -48.46 -23.44 -6.41
C GLN A 256 -49.12 -24.13 -7.61
N ARG A 257 -48.40 -24.26 -8.74
CA ARG A 257 -48.91 -24.97 -9.93
C ARG A 257 -49.28 -26.43 -9.60
N LYS A 258 -48.37 -27.16 -8.93
CA LYS A 258 -48.59 -28.56 -8.52
C LYS A 258 -49.68 -28.74 -7.47
N ASN A 259 -50.06 -27.69 -6.74
CA ASN A 259 -51.15 -27.76 -5.75
C ASN A 259 -52.52 -27.44 -6.39
N ALA A 260 -52.55 -26.52 -7.36
CA ALA A 260 -53.74 -26.26 -8.17
C ALA A 260 -54.20 -27.51 -8.97
N GLU A 261 -53.24 -28.31 -9.45
CA GLU A 261 -53.51 -29.62 -10.11
C GLU A 261 -54.22 -30.63 -9.19
N LEU A 262 -53.99 -30.57 -7.86
CA LEU A 262 -54.61 -31.47 -6.88
C LEU A 262 -55.94 -30.93 -6.32
N GLU A 263 -56.17 -29.63 -6.35
CA GLU A 263 -57.34 -28.98 -5.75
C GLU A 263 -58.66 -29.54 -6.32
N GLN A 264 -58.71 -29.81 -7.62
CA GLN A 264 -59.88 -30.39 -8.29
C GLN A 264 -60.21 -31.81 -7.78
N GLN A 265 -59.20 -32.59 -7.37
CA GLN A 265 -59.37 -33.94 -6.85
C GLN A 265 -59.86 -33.93 -5.39
N VAL A 266 -59.43 -32.96 -4.60
CA VAL A 266 -59.86 -32.78 -3.19
C VAL A 266 -61.34 -32.39 -3.11
N ARG A 267 -61.80 -31.43 -3.92
CA ARG A 267 -63.22 -31.00 -3.93
C ARG A 267 -64.17 -32.17 -4.24
N GLN A 268 -63.83 -33.00 -5.23
CA GLN A 268 -64.62 -34.19 -5.61
C GLN A 268 -64.74 -35.25 -4.50
N TYR A 269 -63.77 -35.29 -3.58
CA TYR A 269 -63.78 -36.17 -2.41
C TYR A 269 -64.67 -35.60 -1.28
N GLU A 270 -64.57 -34.29 -1.02
CA GLU A 270 -65.37 -33.61 0.01
C GLU A 270 -66.88 -33.64 -0.31
N ASP A 271 -67.27 -33.46 -1.57
CA ASP A 271 -68.67 -33.56 -2.01
C ASP A 271 -69.25 -34.97 -1.78
N ARG A 272 -68.45 -36.02 -1.99
CA ARG A 272 -68.87 -37.44 -1.90
C ARG A 272 -69.27 -37.84 -0.47
N GLU A 273 -68.53 -37.40 0.53
CA GLU A 273 -68.84 -37.71 1.94
C GLU A 273 -70.11 -36.98 2.42
N GLN A 274 -70.40 -35.77 1.90
CA GLN A 274 -71.65 -35.06 2.21
C GLN A 274 -72.89 -35.82 1.71
N TYR A 275 -72.87 -36.34 0.47
CA TYR A 275 -73.99 -37.11 -0.07
C TYR A 275 -74.23 -38.42 0.69
N ARG A 276 -73.16 -39.08 1.16
CA ARG A 276 -73.22 -40.31 1.94
C ARG A 276 -73.99 -40.14 3.25
N THR A 277 -73.79 -39.01 3.95
CA THR A 277 -74.50 -38.68 5.20
C THR A 277 -76.01 -38.48 4.99
N GLN A 278 -76.45 -37.97 3.83
CA GLN A 278 -77.87 -37.74 3.53
C GLN A 278 -78.64 -39.04 3.28
N ILE A 279 -78.02 -40.03 2.63
CA ILE A 279 -78.64 -41.34 2.35
C ILE A 279 -79.02 -42.07 3.65
N GLU A 280 -78.16 -41.99 4.68
CA GLU A 280 -78.37 -42.69 5.95
C GLU A 280 -79.54 -42.12 6.79
N LEU A 281 -79.89 -40.84 6.59
CA LEU A 281 -81.01 -40.18 7.27
C LEU A 281 -82.37 -40.59 6.66
N ILE A 282 -82.43 -40.73 5.34
CA ILE A 282 -83.68 -41.08 4.61
C ILE A 282 -84.14 -42.50 4.96
N GLN A 283 -83.20 -43.46 5.07
CA GLN A 283 -83.50 -44.86 5.35
C GLN A 283 -84.18 -45.10 6.72
N LYS A 284 -84.02 -44.17 7.68
CA LYS A 284 -84.57 -44.29 9.04
C LYS A 284 -86.04 -43.85 9.17
N LYS A 285 -86.62 -43.18 8.16
CA LYS A 285 -87.98 -42.60 8.20
C LYS A 285 -89.10 -43.55 7.70
N ARG A 286 -88.77 -44.54 6.87
CA ARG A 286 -89.72 -45.35 6.07
C ARG A 286 -90.81 -46.14 6.86
N PRO A 287 -90.51 -46.86 7.97
CA PRO A 287 -91.48 -47.81 8.56
C PRO A 287 -92.64 -47.19 9.37
N TRP A 288 -92.57 -45.90 9.72
CA TRP A 288 -93.54 -45.28 10.64
C TRP A 288 -94.83 -44.83 9.96
N VAL A 289 -94.80 -44.58 8.64
CA VAL A 289 -95.94 -44.03 7.88
C VAL A 289 -97.05 -45.08 7.66
N GLU A 290 -96.73 -46.36 7.63
CA GLU A 290 -97.69 -47.44 7.30
C GLU A 290 -98.55 -47.89 8.49
N TYR A 291 -98.08 -47.70 9.73
CA TYR A 291 -98.79 -48.12 10.95
C TYR A 291 -99.98 -47.20 11.29
N GLU A 292 -99.84 -45.89 11.04
CA GLU A 292 -100.75 -44.87 11.56
C GLU A 292 -102.15 -44.91 10.90
N ALA A 293 -102.22 -45.35 9.64
CA ALA A 293 -103.47 -45.47 8.88
C ALA A 293 -104.40 -46.61 9.37
N ALA A 294 -103.84 -47.73 9.87
CA ALA A 294 -104.63 -48.92 10.22
C ALA A 294 -105.18 -48.89 11.66
N ARG A 295 -104.58 -48.08 12.53
CA ARG A 295 -104.90 -48.00 13.97
C ARG A 295 -106.24 -47.28 14.26
N SER A 296 -106.63 -46.32 13.42
CA SER A 296 -107.74 -45.39 13.69
C SER A 296 -109.13 -46.06 13.76
N VAL A 297 -109.39 -47.04 12.88
CA VAL A 297 -110.72 -47.65 12.73
C VAL A 297 -111.03 -48.69 13.81
N PHE A 298 -110.01 -49.39 14.35
CA PHE A 298 -110.22 -50.41 15.39
C PHE A 298 -110.74 -49.81 16.70
N ILE A 299 -110.02 -48.82 17.21
CA ILE A 299 -110.11 -48.39 18.62
C ILE A 299 -111.51 -47.90 19.03
N GLN A 300 -112.31 -47.42 18.08
CA GLN A 300 -113.42 -46.51 18.36
C GLN A 300 -114.72 -47.08 18.96
N ASN A 301 -114.94 -48.41 19.07
CA ASN A 301 -116.32 -48.89 18.83
C ASN A 301 -117.00 -49.95 19.77
N LYS A 302 -116.36 -50.62 20.75
CA LYS A 302 -117.01 -51.59 21.72
C LYS A 302 -116.10 -52.22 22.80
N GLU A 303 -114.82 -51.93 22.97
CA GLU A 303 -114.21 -52.19 24.31
C GLU A 303 -114.60 -51.09 25.32
N GLN A 304 -114.90 -49.90 24.79
CA GLN A 304 -115.89 -48.91 25.26
C GLN A 304 -117.14 -49.48 25.98
N LEU A 305 -117.54 -50.71 25.67
CA LEU A 305 -118.71 -51.37 26.25
C LEU A 305 -118.40 -52.28 27.43
N THR A 306 -117.56 -53.28 27.16
CA THR A 306 -117.37 -54.42 28.05
C THR A 306 -116.54 -54.01 29.25
N ALA A 307 -115.66 -53.03 29.08
CA ALA A 307 -115.01 -52.33 30.18
C ALA A 307 -116.06 -51.68 31.10
N ALA A 308 -116.86 -50.73 30.58
CA ALA A 308 -117.75 -49.90 31.38
C ALA A 308 -118.65 -50.69 32.37
N LYS A 309 -119.18 -51.85 31.93
CA LYS A 309 -120.19 -52.62 32.66
C LYS A 309 -119.61 -53.50 33.78
N GLU A 310 -118.31 -53.82 33.74
CA GLU A 310 -117.56 -54.41 34.87
C GLU A 310 -116.77 -53.37 35.67
N GLU A 311 -116.29 -52.30 35.03
CA GLU A 311 -115.60 -51.15 35.64
C GLU A 311 -116.36 -50.66 36.87
N LEU A 312 -117.66 -50.35 36.76
CA LEU A 312 -118.42 -49.75 37.87
C LEU A 312 -118.36 -50.56 39.18
N ARG A 313 -118.34 -51.90 39.10
CA ARG A 313 -118.33 -52.79 40.27
C ARG A 313 -116.92 -53.13 40.75
N LYS A 314 -115.93 -53.05 39.87
CA LYS A 314 -114.51 -53.23 40.21
C LYS A 314 -113.91 -51.94 40.78
N LEU A 315 -114.21 -50.78 40.22
CA LEU A 315 -113.75 -49.44 40.66
C LEU A 315 -113.97 -49.23 42.16
N ASP A 316 -115.18 -49.51 42.66
CA ASP A 316 -115.57 -49.33 44.07
C ASP A 316 -114.72 -50.19 45.04
N THR A 317 -114.39 -51.42 44.64
CA THR A 317 -113.53 -52.33 45.44
C THR A 317 -112.03 -52.11 45.20
N ALA A 318 -111.65 -51.57 44.05
CA ALA A 318 -110.27 -51.28 43.65
C ALA A 318 -109.71 -49.96 44.21
N LEU A 319 -110.57 -49.03 44.66
CA LEU A 319 -110.14 -47.73 45.17
C LEU A 319 -109.39 -47.83 46.53
N ASN A 320 -109.67 -48.87 47.32
CA ASN A 320 -109.01 -49.12 48.60
C ASN A 320 -107.50 -49.46 48.48
N PRO A 321 -107.06 -50.42 47.64
CA PRO A 321 -105.63 -50.65 47.43
C PRO A 321 -104.90 -49.47 46.79
N VAL A 322 -105.56 -48.63 45.98
CA VAL A 322 -104.97 -47.39 45.43
C VAL A 322 -104.59 -46.42 46.56
N ARG A 323 -105.48 -46.19 47.53
CA ARG A 323 -105.20 -45.35 48.73
C ARG A 323 -104.06 -45.88 49.59
N ALA A 324 -104.00 -47.20 49.78
CA ALA A 324 -102.88 -47.83 50.48
C ALA A 324 -101.55 -47.64 49.72
N LYS A 325 -101.59 -47.72 48.39
CA LYS A 325 -100.41 -47.53 47.53
C LYS A 325 -99.93 -46.07 47.51
N ILE A 326 -100.82 -45.08 47.45
CA ILE A 326 -100.51 -43.65 47.61
C ILE A 326 -99.76 -43.41 48.94
N THR A 327 -100.22 -44.03 50.02
CA THR A 327 -99.60 -43.88 51.35
C THR A 327 -98.21 -44.50 51.41
N ALA A 328 -98.00 -45.67 50.78
CA ALA A 328 -96.69 -46.30 50.66
C ALA A 328 -95.71 -45.48 49.80
N LEU A 329 -96.17 -44.99 48.64
CA LEU A 329 -95.37 -44.17 47.71
C LEU A 329 -94.91 -42.86 48.36
N LYS A 330 -95.74 -42.22 49.21
CA LYS A 330 -95.34 -41.05 50.00
C LYS A 330 -94.21 -41.35 51.00
N GLY A 331 -94.17 -42.56 51.57
CA GLY A 331 -93.06 -43.03 52.41
C GLY A 331 -91.79 -43.31 51.62
N GLU A 332 -91.90 -43.98 50.47
CA GLU A 332 -90.79 -44.25 49.56
C GLU A 332 -90.17 -42.97 49.00
N LEU A 333 -91.00 -41.98 48.64
CA LEU A 333 -90.59 -40.65 48.17
C LEU A 333 -89.70 -39.95 49.20
N ALA A 334 -90.13 -39.87 50.47
CA ALA A 334 -89.36 -39.21 51.53
C ALA A 334 -87.99 -39.89 51.77
N SER A 335 -87.92 -41.22 51.66
CA SER A 335 -86.67 -41.98 51.77
C SER A 335 -85.72 -41.65 50.61
N HIS A 336 -86.19 -41.76 49.36
CA HIS A 336 -85.36 -41.47 48.18
C HIS A 336 -84.91 -40.00 48.09
N ASP A 337 -85.75 -39.06 48.55
CA ASP A 337 -85.41 -37.65 48.57
C ASP A 337 -84.31 -37.32 49.61
N SER A 338 -84.25 -38.08 50.72
CA SER A 338 -83.15 -38.00 51.70
C SER A 338 -81.83 -38.52 51.12
N ALA A 339 -81.86 -39.66 50.41
CA ALA A 339 -80.70 -40.24 49.75
C ALA A 339 -80.15 -39.31 48.64
N ARG A 340 -81.04 -38.67 47.88
CA ARG A 340 -80.69 -37.67 46.85
C ARG A 340 -79.91 -36.48 47.45
N ARG A 341 -80.29 -36.01 48.65
CA ARG A 341 -79.59 -34.91 49.35
C ARG A 341 -78.19 -35.35 49.84
N ALA A 342 -78.06 -36.56 50.37
CA ALA A 342 -76.76 -37.11 50.79
C ALA A 342 -75.77 -37.21 49.61
N LEU A 343 -76.20 -37.80 48.48
CA LEU A 343 -75.39 -37.90 47.26
C LEU A 343 -75.01 -36.52 46.67
N THR A 344 -75.85 -35.50 46.89
CA THR A 344 -75.56 -34.13 46.46
C THR A 344 -74.41 -33.52 47.26
N LEU A 345 -74.39 -33.69 48.59
CA LEU A 345 -73.28 -33.24 49.45
C LEU A 345 -71.97 -33.95 49.06
N GLU A 346 -72.01 -35.27 48.86
CA GLU A 346 -70.84 -36.06 48.46
C GLU A 346 -70.28 -35.61 47.09
N SER A 347 -71.16 -35.30 46.13
CA SER A 347 -70.77 -34.72 44.83
C SER A 347 -69.97 -33.42 45.00
N THR A 348 -70.43 -32.49 45.85
CA THR A 348 -69.75 -31.19 46.05
C THR A 348 -68.37 -31.30 46.70
N GLU A 349 -68.11 -32.34 47.52
CA GLU A 349 -66.77 -32.60 48.06
C GLU A 349 -65.84 -33.25 47.02
N LEU A 350 -66.38 -34.08 46.12
CA LEU A 350 -65.62 -34.63 44.98
C LEU A 350 -65.24 -33.53 43.98
N GLU A 351 -66.14 -32.59 43.68
CA GLU A 351 -65.87 -31.44 42.80
C GLU A 351 -64.68 -30.59 43.32
N LYS A 352 -64.60 -30.34 44.63
CA LYS A 352 -63.46 -29.65 45.26
C LYS A 352 -62.14 -30.41 45.07
N LYS A 353 -62.15 -31.74 45.27
CA LYS A 353 -60.95 -32.59 45.09
C LYS A 353 -60.49 -32.62 43.63
N ILE A 354 -61.43 -32.71 42.68
CA ILE A 354 -61.15 -32.65 41.25
C ILE A 354 -60.49 -31.32 40.89
N ARG A 355 -61.02 -30.20 41.39
CA ARG A 355 -60.44 -28.87 41.16
C ARG A 355 -59.00 -28.75 41.67
N ALA A 356 -58.76 -29.17 42.91
CA ALA A 356 -57.42 -29.15 43.50
C ALA A 356 -56.41 -30.04 42.75
N LYS A 357 -56.85 -31.20 42.22
CA LYS A 357 -56.00 -32.05 41.37
C LYS A 357 -55.75 -31.44 39.99
N GLY A 358 -56.71 -30.72 39.42
CA GLY A 358 -56.51 -29.90 38.21
C GLY A 358 -55.43 -28.84 38.41
N GLU A 359 -55.55 -28.01 39.46
CA GLU A 359 -54.58 -26.95 39.78
C GLU A 359 -53.15 -27.49 40.02
N THR A 360 -53.02 -28.67 40.63
CA THR A 360 -51.71 -29.35 40.77
C THR A 360 -51.17 -29.96 39.46
N MET A 361 -52.04 -30.33 38.52
CA MET A 361 -51.62 -30.77 37.18
C MET A 361 -51.09 -29.61 36.34
N ASP A 362 -51.78 -28.47 36.36
CA ASP A 362 -51.41 -27.27 35.60
C ASP A 362 -50.10 -26.66 36.14
N THR A 363 -49.98 -26.52 37.45
CA THR A 363 -48.74 -25.99 38.07
C THR A 363 -47.53 -26.92 37.95
N GLU A 364 -47.68 -28.21 37.67
CA GLU A 364 -46.56 -29.10 37.29
C GLU A 364 -46.33 -29.13 35.77
N PHE A 365 -47.31 -28.75 34.94
CA PHE A 365 -47.12 -28.52 33.51
C PHE A 365 -46.24 -27.29 33.23
N ASP A 366 -46.51 -26.15 33.87
CA ASP A 366 -45.70 -24.93 33.70
C ASP A 366 -44.22 -25.16 34.08
N LYS A 367 -43.99 -25.90 35.17
CA LYS A 367 -42.64 -26.28 35.62
C LYS A 367 -41.96 -27.26 34.66
N LEU A 368 -42.72 -28.18 34.06
CA LEU A 368 -42.23 -29.11 33.06
C LEU A 368 -41.80 -28.36 31.79
N ASP A 369 -42.59 -27.41 31.31
CA ASP A 369 -42.29 -26.65 30.09
C ASP A 369 -41.07 -25.73 30.27
N ALA A 370 -40.97 -25.07 31.43
CA ALA A 370 -39.77 -24.32 31.81
C ALA A 370 -38.50 -25.21 31.89
N ALA A 371 -38.62 -26.40 32.48
CA ALA A 371 -37.51 -27.36 32.56
C ALA A 371 -37.13 -27.94 31.18
N ALA A 372 -38.12 -28.21 30.31
CA ALA A 372 -37.91 -28.71 28.96
C ALA A 372 -37.25 -27.66 28.06
N SER A 373 -37.68 -26.40 28.17
CA SER A 373 -37.06 -25.27 27.49
C SER A 373 -35.60 -25.07 27.91
N ARG A 374 -35.30 -25.14 29.22
CA ARG A 374 -33.92 -25.08 29.73
C ARG A 374 -33.07 -26.27 29.27
N PHE A 375 -33.63 -27.48 29.25
CA PHE A 375 -32.94 -28.67 28.72
C PHE A 375 -32.57 -28.48 27.24
N LYS A 376 -33.52 -28.03 26.41
CA LYS A 376 -33.30 -27.78 24.99
C LYS A 376 -32.22 -26.71 24.73
N SER A 377 -32.21 -25.63 25.50
CA SER A 377 -31.18 -24.58 25.35
C SER A 377 -29.79 -25.08 25.72
N GLN A 378 -29.63 -25.80 26.84
CA GLN A 378 -28.33 -26.30 27.27
C GLN A 378 -27.82 -27.45 26.39
N ARG A 379 -28.70 -28.31 25.87
CA ARG A 379 -28.36 -29.32 24.85
C ARG A 379 -27.78 -28.68 23.59
N SER A 380 -28.41 -27.61 23.09
CA SER A 380 -27.91 -26.89 21.91
C SER A 380 -26.56 -26.20 22.17
N SER A 381 -26.39 -25.61 23.36
CA SER A 381 -25.11 -25.04 23.81
C SER A 381 -23.98 -26.09 23.86
N GLN A 382 -24.25 -27.25 24.45
CA GLN A 382 -23.33 -28.39 24.49
C GLN A 382 -22.91 -28.82 23.07
N GLU A 383 -23.88 -29.00 22.16
CA GLU A 383 -23.62 -29.41 20.77
C GLU A 383 -22.76 -28.39 20.01
N GLN A 384 -23.01 -27.09 20.18
CA GLN A 384 -22.19 -26.02 19.58
C GLN A 384 -20.75 -26.04 20.10
N HIS A 385 -20.56 -26.10 21.43
CA HIS A 385 -19.22 -26.15 22.02
C HIS A 385 -18.46 -27.43 21.64
N GLN A 386 -19.16 -28.56 21.52
CA GLN A 386 -18.58 -29.83 21.08
C GLN A 386 -18.18 -29.80 19.60
N GLN A 387 -18.97 -29.20 18.71
CA GLN A 387 -18.60 -29.00 17.30
C GLN A 387 -17.35 -28.13 17.17
N VAL A 388 -17.27 -27.01 17.92
CA VAL A 388 -16.08 -26.15 17.96
C VAL A 388 -14.85 -26.92 18.44
N ALA A 389 -14.99 -27.78 19.47
CA ALA A 389 -13.90 -28.62 19.93
C ALA A 389 -13.44 -29.64 18.86
N VAL A 390 -14.34 -30.27 18.12
CA VAL A 390 -14.00 -31.21 17.03
C VAL A 390 -13.29 -30.51 15.87
N VAL A 391 -13.74 -29.31 15.48
CA VAL A 391 -13.09 -28.50 14.43
C VAL A 391 -11.68 -28.10 14.85
N LEU A 392 -11.52 -27.51 16.04
CA LEU A 392 -10.21 -27.14 16.59
C LEU A 392 -9.27 -28.34 16.70
N GLN A 393 -9.78 -29.54 17.04
CA GLN A 393 -8.98 -30.75 17.11
C GLN A 393 -8.50 -31.23 15.74
N ARG A 394 -9.31 -31.09 14.67
CA ARG A 394 -8.87 -31.37 13.29
C ARG A 394 -7.84 -30.35 12.80
N GLU A 395 -8.04 -29.06 13.09
CA GLU A 395 -7.07 -28.01 12.77
C GLU A 395 -5.72 -28.26 13.47
N ILE A 396 -5.73 -28.60 14.76
CA ILE A 396 -4.51 -28.91 15.52
C ILE A 396 -3.81 -30.12 14.92
N ALA A 397 -4.53 -31.21 14.61
CA ALA A 397 -3.94 -32.39 13.98
C ALA A 397 -3.30 -32.07 12.61
N GLY A 398 -3.94 -31.22 11.79
CA GLY A 398 -3.37 -30.76 10.53
C GLY A 398 -2.13 -29.88 10.70
N LEU A 399 -2.12 -28.99 11.70
CA LEU A 399 -0.96 -28.15 12.03
C LEU A 399 0.19 -28.96 12.65
N GLU A 400 -0.11 -29.99 13.46
CA GLU A 400 0.87 -30.93 14.00
C GLU A 400 1.47 -31.83 12.91
N GLN A 401 0.66 -32.24 11.93
CA GLN A 401 1.16 -32.93 10.73
C GLN A 401 2.08 -32.03 9.90
N GLN A 402 1.69 -30.77 9.65
CA GLN A 402 2.56 -29.79 9.00
C GLN A 402 3.85 -29.51 9.79
N LEU A 403 3.80 -29.56 11.12
CA LEU A 403 4.98 -29.44 11.97
C LEU A 403 5.90 -30.67 11.86
N ALA A 404 5.35 -31.87 11.68
CA ALA A 404 6.09 -33.12 11.49
C ALA A 404 6.67 -33.27 10.08
N ASP A 405 5.98 -32.76 9.05
CA ASP A 405 6.46 -32.72 7.66
C ASP A 405 7.67 -31.78 7.49
N ILE A 406 7.79 -30.76 8.35
CA ILE A 406 9.03 -29.99 8.53
C ILE A 406 10.02 -30.88 9.30
N ARG A 407 10.75 -31.71 8.54
CA ARG A 407 11.76 -32.67 9.02
C ARG A 407 12.52 -32.18 10.25
N ASP A 408 12.64 -33.06 11.25
CA ASP A 408 13.48 -32.90 12.43
C ASP A 408 14.97 -33.02 12.10
N ASP A 409 15.47 -32.10 11.26
CA ASP A 409 16.90 -31.87 11.09
C ASP A 409 17.45 -31.18 12.33
N VAL A 410 17.93 -32.02 13.25
CA VAL A 410 18.80 -31.77 14.41
C VAL A 410 19.33 -30.34 14.48
N ASP A 411 18.86 -29.63 15.51
CA ASP A 411 19.29 -28.33 16.01
C ASP A 411 20.02 -27.43 14.99
N VAL A 412 19.24 -26.58 14.32
CA VAL A 412 19.75 -25.62 13.33
C VAL A 412 20.69 -24.58 13.97
N THR A 413 20.65 -24.44 15.30
CA THR A 413 21.39 -23.42 16.07
C THR A 413 22.92 -23.56 15.95
N PRO A 414 23.55 -24.73 16.25
CA PRO A 414 24.98 -24.93 16.02
C PRO A 414 25.43 -24.86 14.55
N LYS A 415 24.53 -25.07 13.57
CA LYS A 415 24.83 -24.85 12.14
C LYS A 415 24.89 -23.35 11.82
N LEU A 416 23.92 -22.58 12.32
CA LEU A 416 23.87 -21.11 12.20
C LEU A 416 25.09 -20.43 12.86
N GLU A 417 25.56 -20.91 14.00
CA GLU A 417 26.76 -20.38 14.66
C GLU A 417 28.03 -20.63 13.83
N LYS A 418 28.23 -21.87 13.34
CA LYS A 418 29.37 -22.20 12.47
C LYS A 418 29.37 -21.39 11.17
N LEU A 419 28.21 -21.17 10.57
CA LEU A 419 28.06 -20.28 9.40
C LEU A 419 28.35 -18.81 9.76
N SER A 420 27.92 -18.33 10.92
CA SER A 420 28.20 -16.96 11.35
C SER A 420 29.68 -16.69 11.61
N ILE A 421 30.44 -17.69 12.09
CA ILE A 421 31.91 -17.58 12.25
C ILE A 421 32.60 -17.53 10.88
N LYS A 422 32.26 -18.45 9.97
CA LYS A 422 32.78 -18.43 8.59
C LYS A 422 32.49 -17.12 7.86
N PHE A 423 31.29 -16.57 8.05
CA PHE A 423 30.88 -15.30 7.46
C PHE A 423 31.69 -14.09 7.96
N ALA A 424 32.11 -14.09 9.22
CA ALA A 424 33.00 -13.05 9.75
C ALA A 424 34.40 -13.12 9.11
N ASP A 425 34.98 -14.32 9.04
CA ASP A 425 36.29 -14.59 8.43
C ASP A 425 36.34 -14.23 6.93
N ILE A 426 35.30 -14.58 6.16
CA ILE A 426 35.18 -14.19 4.74
C ILE A 426 35.16 -12.66 4.61
N ARG A 427 34.39 -11.95 5.45
CA ARG A 427 34.29 -10.48 5.40
C ARG A 427 35.59 -9.76 5.73
N GLU A 428 36.34 -10.25 6.72
CA GLU A 428 37.64 -9.70 7.09
C GLU A 428 38.64 -9.83 5.93
N LYS A 429 38.72 -11.01 5.31
CA LYS A 429 39.54 -11.26 4.11
C LYS A 429 39.14 -10.40 2.91
N LEU A 430 37.85 -10.24 2.68
CA LEU A 430 37.31 -9.44 1.57
C LEU A 430 37.56 -7.93 1.78
N ALA A 431 37.51 -7.45 3.03
CA ALA A 431 37.93 -6.09 3.39
C ALA A 431 39.45 -5.87 3.15
N GLY A 432 40.28 -6.84 3.53
CA GLY A 432 41.72 -6.81 3.28
C GLY A 432 42.06 -6.75 1.78
N LEU A 433 41.45 -7.60 0.96
CA LEU A 433 41.63 -7.60 -0.50
C LEU A 433 41.18 -6.29 -1.15
N LYS A 434 40.06 -5.71 -0.70
CA LYS A 434 39.59 -4.40 -1.18
C LYS A 434 40.56 -3.27 -0.83
N SER A 435 41.18 -3.30 0.35
CA SER A 435 42.19 -2.32 0.76
C SER A 435 43.47 -2.45 -0.08
N GLN A 436 43.92 -3.68 -0.35
CA GLN A 436 45.07 -3.93 -1.23
C GLN A 436 44.80 -3.43 -2.65
N ARG A 437 43.64 -3.77 -3.24
CA ARG A 437 43.24 -3.30 -4.57
C ARG A 437 43.23 -1.77 -4.66
N ALA A 438 42.72 -1.09 -3.64
CA ALA A 438 42.69 0.38 -3.61
C ALA A 438 44.10 1.00 -3.64
N GLY A 439 45.06 0.43 -2.91
CA GLY A 439 46.47 0.86 -2.95
C GLY A 439 47.10 0.67 -4.33
N THR A 440 47.11 -0.57 -4.85
CA THR A 440 47.66 -0.90 -6.17
C THR A 440 47.01 -0.09 -7.30
N GLN A 441 45.71 0.21 -7.19
CA GLN A 441 44.98 1.03 -8.16
C GLN A 441 45.40 2.51 -8.13
N GLN A 442 45.73 3.06 -6.95
CA GLN A 442 46.25 4.41 -6.85
C GLN A 442 47.66 4.50 -7.46
N GLU A 443 48.53 3.54 -7.16
CA GLU A 443 49.90 3.48 -7.71
C GLU A 443 49.90 3.37 -9.25
N SER A 444 49.02 2.52 -9.82
CA SER A 444 48.82 2.42 -11.28
C SER A 444 48.39 3.76 -11.89
N TYR A 445 47.42 4.46 -11.29
CA TYR A 445 46.94 5.77 -11.77
C TYR A 445 48.03 6.86 -11.72
N GLU A 446 48.88 6.86 -10.69
CA GLU A 446 50.00 7.80 -10.57
C GLU A 446 51.05 7.58 -11.67
N LEU A 447 51.37 6.31 -11.99
CA LEU A 447 52.23 5.95 -13.11
C LEU A 447 51.61 6.29 -14.48
N GLU A 448 50.30 6.07 -14.68
CA GLU A 448 49.61 6.41 -15.94
C GLU A 448 49.70 7.93 -16.24
N ARG A 449 49.59 8.74 -15.19
CA ARG A 449 49.74 10.21 -15.27
C ARG A 449 51.17 10.63 -15.64
N GLN A 450 52.19 9.93 -15.13
CA GLN A 450 53.60 10.18 -15.48
C GLN A 450 53.87 9.84 -16.95
N ILE A 451 53.39 8.67 -17.42
CA ILE A 451 53.47 8.22 -18.81
C ILE A 451 52.89 9.27 -19.77
N LYS A 452 51.66 9.74 -19.51
CA LYS A 452 51.01 10.80 -20.31
C LYS A 452 51.82 12.11 -20.36
N THR A 453 52.45 12.47 -19.25
CA THR A 453 53.27 13.69 -19.15
C THR A 453 54.56 13.59 -19.97
N LEU A 454 55.25 12.45 -19.92
CA LEU A 454 56.46 12.17 -20.71
C LEU A 454 56.15 12.11 -22.22
N GLN A 455 55.05 11.46 -22.60
CA GLN A 455 54.58 11.39 -23.99
C GLN A 455 54.33 12.78 -24.60
N GLY A 456 53.69 13.70 -23.86
CA GLY A 456 53.41 15.06 -24.33
C GLY A 456 54.68 15.89 -24.58
N ARG A 457 55.72 15.73 -23.74
CA ARG A 457 57.03 16.37 -23.95
C ARG A 457 57.71 15.87 -25.23
N LEU A 458 57.72 14.55 -25.44
CA LEU A 458 58.36 13.91 -26.58
C LEU A 458 57.68 14.29 -27.92
N GLN A 459 56.34 14.38 -27.94
CA GLN A 459 55.60 14.89 -29.11
C GLN A 459 55.96 16.34 -29.47
N THR A 460 56.19 17.19 -28.47
CA THR A 460 56.53 18.61 -28.68
C THR A 460 57.88 18.78 -29.39
N MET A 461 58.88 17.97 -29.04
CA MET A 461 60.22 18.02 -29.66
C MET A 461 60.19 17.61 -31.15
N ASN A 462 59.41 16.59 -31.51
CA ASN A 462 59.26 16.13 -32.90
C ASN A 462 58.75 17.23 -33.85
N SER A 463 58.07 18.26 -33.35
CA SER A 463 57.59 19.39 -34.17
C SER A 463 58.71 20.23 -34.79
N VAL A 464 59.94 20.22 -34.24
CA VAL A 464 61.04 21.10 -34.71
C VAL A 464 61.67 20.58 -36.01
N ARG A 465 61.91 19.27 -36.16
CA ARG A 465 62.37 18.67 -37.44
C ARG A 465 61.31 18.84 -38.53
N ALA A 466 60.03 18.65 -38.19
CA ALA A 466 58.92 18.88 -39.12
C ALA A 466 58.86 20.33 -39.64
N ARG A 467 59.06 21.33 -38.77
CA ARG A 467 59.13 22.75 -39.17
C ARG A 467 60.30 23.09 -40.09
N ARG A 468 61.46 22.42 -39.96
CA ARG A 468 62.60 22.59 -40.88
C ARG A 468 62.34 21.95 -42.25
N LEU A 469 61.72 20.77 -42.28
CA LEU A 469 61.32 20.09 -43.51
C LEU A 469 60.30 20.94 -44.31
N GLU A 470 59.34 21.56 -43.61
CA GLU A 470 58.35 22.44 -44.25
C GLU A 470 58.98 23.74 -44.79
N LYS A 471 59.98 24.32 -44.09
CA LYS A 471 60.80 25.42 -44.65
C LYS A 471 61.58 24.99 -45.91
N LEU A 472 62.15 23.78 -45.94
CA LEU A 472 62.81 23.24 -47.14
C LEU A 472 61.80 23.11 -48.30
N ARG A 473 60.61 22.56 -48.04
CA ARG A 473 59.53 22.45 -49.03
C ARG A 473 59.10 23.81 -49.61
N GLN A 474 59.09 24.87 -48.81
CA GLN A 474 58.72 26.22 -49.24
C GLN A 474 59.84 26.95 -50.01
N LEU A 475 61.11 26.76 -49.63
CA LEU A 475 62.24 27.50 -50.20
C LEU A 475 62.91 26.77 -51.38
N GLU A 476 62.96 25.43 -51.36
CA GLU A 476 63.59 24.58 -52.39
C GLU A 476 62.77 23.29 -52.58
N PRO A 477 61.60 23.36 -53.24
CA PRO A 477 60.67 22.23 -53.37
C PRO A 477 61.27 21.04 -54.13
N GLU A 478 62.21 21.26 -55.05
CA GLU A 478 62.89 20.19 -55.80
C GLU A 478 63.82 19.37 -54.90
N THR A 479 64.61 20.03 -54.05
CA THR A 479 65.44 19.37 -53.03
C THR A 479 64.58 18.60 -52.02
N CYS A 480 63.40 19.11 -51.65
CA CYS A 480 62.47 18.39 -50.79
C CYS A 480 61.95 17.09 -51.44
N ARG A 481 61.59 17.13 -52.73
CA ARG A 481 61.16 15.94 -53.48
C ARG A 481 62.29 14.91 -53.65
N ALA A 482 63.51 15.38 -53.90
CA ALA A 482 64.69 14.52 -53.97
C ALA A 482 65.00 13.85 -52.62
N LEU A 483 64.73 14.51 -51.49
CA LEU A 483 64.86 13.93 -50.15
C LEU A 483 63.80 12.85 -49.91
N GLU A 484 62.53 13.12 -50.25
CA GLU A 484 61.44 12.13 -50.18
C GLU A 484 61.70 10.89 -51.07
N TRP A 485 62.42 11.06 -52.19
CA TRP A 485 62.89 9.96 -53.02
C TRP A 485 64.09 9.23 -52.39
N LEU A 486 65.08 9.98 -51.86
CA LEU A 486 66.28 9.44 -51.24
C LEU A 486 65.92 8.50 -50.09
N ASP A 487 65.03 8.92 -49.18
CA ASP A 487 64.64 8.11 -48.03
C ASP A 487 63.96 6.78 -48.42
N LYS A 488 63.25 6.74 -49.55
CA LYS A 488 62.66 5.51 -50.11
C LYS A 488 63.68 4.63 -50.85
N ASN A 489 64.86 5.16 -51.18
CA ASN A 489 65.85 4.52 -52.05
C ASN A 489 67.25 4.39 -51.41
N ARG A 490 67.41 4.66 -50.09
CA ARG A 490 68.74 4.63 -49.41
C ARG A 490 69.51 3.33 -49.62
N ALA A 491 68.81 2.19 -49.72
CA ALA A 491 69.40 0.87 -49.97
C ALA A 491 70.07 0.71 -51.36
N LYS A 492 69.94 1.68 -52.27
CA LYS A 492 70.63 1.67 -53.58
C LYS A 492 72.06 2.24 -53.53
N PHE A 493 72.44 2.91 -52.44
CA PHE A 493 73.74 3.58 -52.30
C PHE A 493 74.69 2.74 -51.44
N SER A 494 75.98 2.78 -51.80
CA SER A 494 77.00 1.91 -51.19
C SER A 494 77.82 2.56 -50.08
N GLY A 495 77.94 3.89 -50.07
CA GLY A 495 78.56 4.69 -48.99
C GLY A 495 77.55 5.58 -48.25
N GLU A 496 78.04 6.33 -47.27
CA GLU A 496 77.19 7.22 -46.46
C GLU A 496 76.59 8.38 -47.31
N VAL A 497 75.30 8.68 -47.09
CA VAL A 497 74.59 9.79 -47.73
C VAL A 497 73.98 10.71 -46.66
N ALA A 498 74.54 11.91 -46.53
CA ALA A 498 74.02 12.95 -45.66
C ALA A 498 72.90 13.76 -46.34
N GLU A 499 71.88 14.08 -45.55
CA GLU A 499 70.76 14.95 -45.93
C GLU A 499 71.24 16.38 -46.26
N PRO A 500 70.42 17.22 -46.91
CA PRO A 500 70.74 18.63 -47.14
C PRO A 500 71.16 19.32 -45.85
N MET A 501 72.31 20.00 -45.87
CA MET A 501 73.02 20.44 -44.64
C MET A 501 72.13 21.22 -43.66
N MET A 502 71.14 21.99 -44.15
CA MET A 502 70.18 22.70 -43.31
C MET A 502 69.34 21.83 -42.36
N LEU A 503 69.17 20.53 -42.65
CA LEU A 503 68.44 19.59 -41.78
C LEU A 503 69.33 18.98 -40.71
N SER A 504 70.59 18.68 -41.02
CA SER A 504 71.54 17.97 -40.14
C SER A 504 72.48 18.89 -39.35
N LEU A 505 72.51 20.19 -39.64
CA LEU A 505 73.38 21.17 -38.96
C LEU A 505 72.69 21.78 -37.73
N THR A 506 73.38 21.75 -36.60
CA THR A 506 72.97 22.37 -35.32
C THR A 506 74.05 23.34 -34.85
N VAL A 507 73.72 24.63 -34.70
CA VAL A 507 74.67 25.62 -34.16
C VAL A 507 74.66 25.54 -32.63
N ARG A 508 75.81 25.71 -31.98
CA ARG A 508 75.92 25.58 -30.52
C ARG A 508 75.34 26.77 -29.74
N ASN A 509 75.34 27.96 -30.35
CA ASN A 509 74.73 29.17 -29.81
C ASN A 509 73.74 29.76 -30.84
N PRO A 510 72.45 29.94 -30.52
CA PRO A 510 71.46 30.58 -31.40
C PRO A 510 71.84 31.98 -31.89
N GLU A 511 72.63 32.75 -31.14
CA GLU A 511 73.04 34.11 -31.55
C GLU A 511 74.03 34.13 -32.73
N HIS A 512 74.65 32.98 -33.04
CA HIS A 512 75.64 32.87 -34.11
C HIS A 512 75.06 32.28 -35.42
N VAL A 513 73.74 32.09 -35.48
CA VAL A 513 73.06 31.44 -36.61
C VAL A 513 73.13 32.29 -37.90
N ASP A 514 72.87 33.59 -37.81
CA ASP A 514 73.00 34.54 -38.94
C ASP A 514 74.44 34.59 -39.47
N MET A 515 75.41 34.63 -38.55
CA MET A 515 76.84 34.62 -38.85
C MET A 515 77.24 33.35 -39.61
N LEU A 516 76.79 32.17 -39.16
CA LEU A 516 77.13 30.90 -39.79
C LEU A 516 76.44 30.72 -41.16
N GLU A 517 75.15 31.05 -41.26
CA GLU A 517 74.39 30.90 -42.51
C GLU A 517 74.98 31.78 -43.64
N SER A 518 75.44 32.99 -43.31
CA SER A 518 76.14 33.88 -44.26
C SER A 518 77.45 33.31 -44.82
N CYS A 519 78.06 32.35 -44.10
CA CYS A 519 79.37 31.81 -44.44
C CYS A 519 79.28 30.57 -45.33
N ILE A 520 78.17 29.84 -45.29
CA ILE A 520 77.90 28.68 -46.15
C ILE A 520 77.23 29.17 -47.44
N ARG A 521 77.59 28.60 -48.60
CA ARG A 521 76.91 28.93 -49.86
C ARG A 521 75.51 28.33 -49.86
N LYS A 522 74.52 29.05 -50.41
CA LYS A 522 73.14 28.54 -50.58
C LYS A 522 73.10 27.16 -51.26
N SER A 523 73.95 26.95 -52.27
CA SER A 523 74.09 25.67 -52.98
C SER A 523 74.57 24.53 -52.08
N ASP A 524 75.46 24.79 -51.12
CA ASP A 524 75.97 23.78 -50.20
C ASP A 524 74.92 23.48 -49.09
N LEU A 525 74.25 24.50 -48.55
CA LEU A 525 73.15 24.36 -47.56
C LEU A 525 72.02 23.42 -48.02
N THR A 526 71.79 23.39 -49.33
CA THR A 526 70.72 22.64 -50.01
C THR A 526 71.24 21.40 -50.74
N SER A 527 72.55 21.12 -50.65
CA SER A 527 73.18 19.96 -51.31
C SER A 527 73.13 18.70 -50.47
N PHE A 528 72.86 17.58 -51.14
CA PHE A 528 73.11 16.24 -50.60
C PHE A 528 74.62 15.95 -50.64
N VAL A 529 75.15 15.38 -49.56
CA VAL A 529 76.58 15.02 -49.48
C VAL A 529 76.73 13.51 -49.51
N PHE A 530 77.47 13.00 -50.48
CA PHE A 530 77.75 11.58 -50.68
C PHE A 530 79.20 11.28 -50.33
N GLU A 531 79.45 10.16 -49.67
CA GLU A 531 80.81 9.69 -49.40
C GLU A 531 81.55 9.25 -50.67
N ARG A 532 80.82 8.62 -51.61
CA ARG A 532 81.38 8.07 -52.85
C ARG A 532 80.88 8.84 -54.07
N ARG A 533 81.79 9.13 -54.99
CA ARG A 533 81.48 9.85 -56.24
C ARG A 533 80.57 9.06 -57.18
N ASP A 534 80.62 7.73 -57.13
CA ASP A 534 79.76 6.85 -57.94
C ASP A 534 78.29 6.92 -57.47
N ASP A 535 78.07 6.88 -56.15
CA ASP A 535 76.75 7.06 -55.53
C ASP A 535 76.18 8.47 -55.84
N MET A 536 77.02 9.51 -55.81
CA MET A 536 76.66 10.87 -56.23
C MET A 536 76.22 10.94 -57.70
N ASN A 537 76.96 10.27 -58.60
CA ASN A 537 76.64 10.24 -60.03
C ASN A 537 75.33 9.48 -60.29
N LEU A 538 75.11 8.35 -59.62
CA LEU A 538 73.87 7.57 -59.66
C LEU A 538 72.67 8.43 -59.22
N PHE A 539 72.80 9.12 -58.08
CA PHE A 539 71.77 10.04 -57.59
C PHE A 539 71.47 11.16 -58.61
N LEU A 540 72.49 11.83 -59.15
CA LEU A 540 72.30 12.88 -60.15
C LEU A 540 71.68 12.37 -61.46
N GLN A 541 71.95 11.12 -61.87
CA GLN A 541 71.33 10.49 -63.03
C GLN A 541 69.83 10.25 -62.80
N GLU A 542 69.45 9.67 -61.65
CA GLU A 542 68.07 9.44 -61.25
C GLU A 542 67.27 10.75 -61.12
N MET A 543 67.87 11.78 -60.51
CA MET A 543 67.24 13.10 -60.36
C MET A 543 67.03 13.81 -61.70
N ARG A 544 68.00 13.72 -62.62
CA ARG A 544 67.83 14.21 -64.01
C ARG A 544 66.73 13.46 -64.76
N GLY A 545 66.61 12.14 -64.57
CA GLY A 545 65.52 11.34 -65.13
C GLY A 545 64.13 11.82 -64.66
N GLN A 546 64.04 12.27 -63.41
CA GLN A 546 62.83 12.85 -62.81
C GLN A 546 62.66 14.36 -63.06
N ARG A 547 63.54 14.98 -63.86
CA ARG A 547 63.59 16.42 -64.15
C ARG A 547 63.74 17.33 -62.92
N LEU A 548 64.36 16.84 -61.85
CA LEU A 548 64.63 17.62 -60.62
C LEU A 548 66.02 18.27 -60.68
N LEU A 549 66.09 19.58 -60.48
CA LEU A 549 67.36 20.33 -60.44
C LEU A 549 67.89 20.38 -59.00
N VAL A 550 68.69 19.39 -58.61
CA VAL A 550 69.25 19.31 -57.24
C VAL A 550 70.77 19.34 -57.20
N ASN A 551 71.30 19.94 -56.14
CA ASN A 551 72.74 19.97 -55.84
C ASN A 551 73.13 18.68 -55.11
N ALA A 552 74.16 18.00 -55.60
CA ALA A 552 74.83 16.90 -54.91
C ALA A 552 76.34 17.11 -54.96
N CYS A 553 77.04 16.69 -53.92
CA CYS A 553 78.48 16.84 -53.81
C CYS A 553 79.13 15.65 -53.10
N SER A 554 80.41 15.44 -53.40
CA SER A 554 81.30 14.50 -52.73
C SER A 554 82.51 15.31 -52.23
N PRO A 555 82.93 15.19 -50.96
CA PRO A 555 84.18 15.78 -50.48
C PRO A 555 85.39 15.01 -51.03
N ASP A 556 86.58 15.57 -50.86
CA ASP A 556 87.82 14.84 -51.15
C ASP A 556 87.99 13.65 -50.19
N PRO A 557 88.65 12.54 -50.59
CA PRO A 557 88.83 11.34 -49.78
C PRO A 557 89.87 11.51 -48.64
N LYS A 558 90.05 12.73 -48.12
CA LYS A 558 90.95 13.04 -47.01
C LYS A 558 90.22 12.83 -45.67
N PRO A 559 90.90 12.31 -44.63
CA PRO A 559 90.29 12.21 -43.31
C PRO A 559 90.08 13.61 -42.72
N LEU A 560 89.09 13.79 -41.84
CA LEU A 560 88.79 15.10 -41.24
C LEU A 560 90.00 15.66 -40.46
N THR A 561 90.85 14.78 -39.92
CA THR A 561 92.11 15.10 -39.24
C THR A 561 93.20 15.72 -40.14
N ALA A 562 93.05 15.68 -41.47
CA ALA A 562 93.93 16.38 -42.40
C ALA A 562 93.67 17.90 -42.44
N TYR A 563 92.46 18.35 -42.09
CA TYR A 563 92.08 19.76 -42.05
C TYR A 563 92.38 20.34 -40.67
N ARG A 564 93.64 20.75 -40.44
CA ARG A 564 94.09 21.28 -39.14
C ARG A 564 93.63 22.73 -38.92
N ALA A 565 92.64 22.92 -38.04
CA ALA A 565 92.36 24.19 -37.39
C ALA A 565 93.27 24.36 -36.15
N ASN A 566 94.56 24.68 -36.37
CA ASN A 566 95.57 24.66 -35.31
C ASN A 566 95.64 25.98 -34.51
N MET A 567 94.70 26.19 -33.58
CA MET A 567 94.76 27.34 -32.64
C MET A 567 95.81 27.18 -31.52
N ASN A 568 96.64 26.13 -31.56
CA ASN A 568 97.66 25.80 -30.55
C ASN A 568 99.11 25.86 -31.07
N ASP A 569 99.34 26.26 -32.33
CA ASP A 569 100.69 26.62 -32.81
C ASP A 569 101.13 27.98 -32.23
N GLU A 570 102.44 28.25 -32.14
CA GLU A 570 102.95 29.55 -31.67
C GLU A 570 102.43 30.74 -32.52
N ASN A 571 102.13 30.49 -33.79
CA ASN A 571 101.53 31.44 -34.73
C ASN A 571 100.09 31.86 -34.39
N SER A 572 99.40 31.23 -33.41
CA SER A 572 98.01 31.58 -33.04
C SER A 572 97.90 32.67 -31.96
N LYS A 573 98.97 32.91 -31.19
CA LYS A 573 99.04 33.94 -30.13
C LYS A 573 98.62 35.35 -30.63
N PRO A 574 99.00 35.82 -31.84
CA PRO A 574 98.56 37.12 -32.36
C PRO A 574 97.04 37.19 -32.60
N LEU A 575 96.41 36.10 -33.03
CA LEU A 575 94.99 36.10 -33.39
C LEU A 575 94.08 36.31 -32.16
N LYS A 576 94.41 35.69 -31.03
CA LYS A 576 93.70 35.92 -29.77
C LYS A 576 93.89 37.36 -29.26
N ALA A 577 95.05 37.96 -29.49
CA ALA A 577 95.31 39.37 -29.13
C ALA A 577 94.45 40.36 -29.94
N PHE A 578 94.06 40.02 -31.17
CA PHE A 578 93.13 40.83 -31.99
C PHE A 578 91.64 40.62 -31.66
N GLY A 579 91.28 39.64 -30.82
CA GLY A 579 89.89 39.36 -30.42
C GLY A 579 89.21 38.16 -31.11
N PHE A 580 89.96 37.31 -31.80
CA PHE A 580 89.40 36.07 -32.35
C PHE A 580 89.16 35.02 -31.26
N VAL A 581 87.98 34.41 -31.29
CA VAL A 581 87.50 33.45 -30.28
C VAL A 581 87.90 32.02 -30.64
N ASP A 582 87.51 31.57 -31.84
CA ASP A 582 87.80 30.23 -32.39
C ASP A 582 87.56 30.22 -33.91
N PHE A 583 87.66 29.06 -34.57
CA PHE A 583 87.36 28.86 -35.99
C PHE A 583 85.90 28.46 -36.24
N LEU A 584 85.36 28.78 -37.42
CA LEU A 584 83.97 28.49 -37.79
C LEU A 584 83.60 27.00 -37.68
N LEU A 585 84.55 26.09 -37.87
CA LEU A 585 84.33 24.64 -37.73
C LEU A 585 83.87 24.22 -36.32
N ASN A 586 84.22 24.97 -35.28
CA ASN A 586 83.90 24.66 -33.88
C ASN A 586 82.56 25.27 -33.41
N LEU A 587 81.91 26.08 -34.25
CA LEU A 587 80.68 26.80 -33.95
C LEU A 587 79.41 25.93 -34.07
N PHE A 588 79.49 24.78 -34.77
CA PHE A 588 78.35 23.92 -35.08
C PHE A 588 78.70 22.43 -35.02
N ASP A 589 77.67 21.62 -34.81
CA ASP A 589 77.71 20.17 -34.94
C ASP A 589 76.89 19.71 -36.14
N ALA A 590 77.46 18.75 -36.86
CA ALA A 590 76.96 18.14 -38.08
C ALA A 590 77.76 16.84 -38.32
N PRO A 591 77.24 15.87 -39.11
CA PRO A 591 77.97 14.70 -39.56
C PRO A 591 79.35 15.02 -40.15
N ASP A 592 80.32 14.13 -39.93
CA ASP A 592 81.71 14.31 -40.38
C ASP A 592 81.83 14.50 -41.90
N LEU A 593 80.94 13.88 -42.68
CA LEU A 593 80.86 14.05 -44.13
C LEU A 593 80.52 15.50 -44.53
N ILE A 594 79.63 16.17 -43.78
CA ILE A 594 79.29 17.59 -43.96
C ILE A 594 80.45 18.48 -43.49
N LYS A 595 81.08 18.16 -42.35
CA LYS A 595 82.25 18.90 -41.85
C LYS A 595 83.42 18.86 -42.85
N LYS A 596 83.74 17.69 -43.44
CA LYS A 596 84.72 17.53 -44.53
C LYS A 596 84.39 18.44 -45.72
N ARG A 597 83.14 18.39 -46.21
CA ARG A 597 82.68 19.18 -47.37
C ARG A 597 82.79 20.71 -47.16
N LEU A 598 82.47 21.19 -45.96
CA LEU A 598 82.61 22.61 -45.60
C LEU A 598 84.09 23.04 -45.46
N CYS A 599 84.95 22.14 -44.98
CA CYS A 599 86.39 22.31 -44.99
C CYS A 599 86.97 22.39 -46.42
N ASP A 600 86.55 21.51 -47.34
CA ASP A 600 87.02 21.50 -48.74
C ASP A 600 86.59 22.74 -49.55
N THR A 601 85.33 23.15 -49.40
CA THR A 601 84.71 24.12 -50.32
C THR A 601 84.89 25.57 -49.90
N SER A 602 84.99 25.78 -48.59
CA SER A 602 84.93 27.09 -47.96
C SER A 602 85.93 27.24 -46.79
N ASN A 603 86.87 26.32 -46.63
CA ASN A 603 87.97 26.39 -45.64
C ASN A 603 87.52 26.72 -44.20
N PHE A 604 86.43 26.12 -43.73
CA PHE A 604 85.87 26.42 -42.39
C PHE A 604 86.84 26.17 -41.22
N HIS A 605 87.91 25.39 -41.43
CA HIS A 605 89.02 25.18 -40.50
C HIS A 605 90.04 26.33 -40.43
N ASP A 606 90.03 27.25 -41.40
CA ASP A 606 91.00 28.35 -41.57
C ASP A 606 90.32 29.74 -41.54
N ILE A 607 89.01 29.80 -41.23
CA ILE A 607 88.28 31.05 -41.04
C ILE A 607 88.04 31.27 -39.53
N PRO A 608 88.78 32.18 -38.88
CA PRO A 608 88.52 32.57 -37.50
C PRO A 608 87.29 33.48 -37.39
N PHE A 609 86.52 33.31 -36.32
CA PHE A 609 85.46 34.25 -35.92
C PHE A 609 85.85 34.95 -34.60
N GLY A 610 85.43 36.21 -34.46
CA GLY A 610 85.77 37.02 -33.29
C GLY A 610 84.65 37.95 -32.84
N ASP A 611 84.86 38.51 -31.65
CA ASP A 611 83.92 39.43 -31.03
C ASP A 611 84.11 40.88 -31.56
N ASN A 612 83.43 41.85 -30.92
CA ASN A 612 83.47 43.26 -31.31
C ASN A 612 84.88 43.91 -31.18
N ARG A 613 85.85 43.26 -30.53
CA ARG A 613 87.24 43.74 -30.41
C ARG A 613 87.98 43.63 -31.74
N VAL A 614 87.64 42.65 -32.59
CA VAL A 614 88.20 42.51 -33.94
C VAL A 614 87.79 43.70 -34.82
N GLU A 615 86.53 44.15 -34.71
CA GLU A 615 86.00 45.28 -35.47
C GLU A 615 86.71 46.60 -35.10
N GLN A 616 87.07 46.77 -33.81
CA GLN A 616 87.84 47.91 -33.32
C GLN A 616 89.27 47.95 -33.86
N HIS A 617 89.91 46.79 -34.07
CA HIS A 617 91.29 46.67 -34.55
C HIS A 617 91.39 46.40 -36.07
N ARG A 618 90.31 46.57 -36.84
CA ARG A 618 90.17 46.15 -38.23
C ARG A 618 91.35 46.46 -39.17
N GLN A 619 91.95 47.66 -39.08
CA GLN A 619 93.08 48.06 -39.94
C GLN A 619 94.34 47.26 -39.60
N LEU A 620 94.66 47.13 -38.31
CA LEU A 620 95.78 46.31 -37.83
C LEU A 620 95.61 44.82 -38.19
N VAL A 621 94.37 44.31 -38.18
CA VAL A 621 94.07 42.93 -38.60
C VAL A 621 94.31 42.74 -40.10
N VAL A 622 93.82 43.65 -40.95
CA VAL A 622 94.02 43.58 -42.41
C VAL A 622 95.50 43.70 -42.80
N GLU A 623 96.27 44.54 -42.11
CA GLU A 623 97.70 44.77 -42.42
C GLU A 623 98.65 43.73 -41.81
N LYS A 624 98.39 43.25 -40.58
CA LYS A 624 99.37 42.45 -39.81
C LYS A 624 98.96 41.00 -39.52
N ALA A 625 97.69 40.62 -39.64
CA ALA A 625 97.27 39.27 -39.28
C ALA A 625 97.46 38.23 -40.40
N GLY A 626 97.74 38.65 -41.64
CA GLY A 626 98.00 37.76 -42.78
C GLY A 626 96.80 36.91 -43.24
N LEU A 627 95.60 37.16 -42.69
CA LEU A 627 94.38 36.40 -42.95
C LEU A 627 93.80 36.73 -44.34
N ARG A 628 93.22 35.72 -45.00
CA ARG A 628 92.47 35.91 -46.26
C ARG A 628 90.98 36.14 -46.05
N ASN A 629 90.40 35.48 -45.06
CA ASN A 629 88.99 35.63 -44.67
C ASN A 629 88.90 35.62 -43.15
N PHE A 630 88.03 36.44 -42.57
CA PHE A 630 87.65 36.35 -41.16
C PHE A 630 86.24 36.87 -40.94
N VAL A 631 85.65 36.54 -39.79
CA VAL A 631 84.25 36.84 -39.48
C VAL A 631 84.11 37.51 -38.11
N THR A 632 83.19 38.45 -38.01
CA THR A 632 82.73 39.07 -36.77
C THR A 632 81.24 38.80 -36.59
N ALA A 633 80.69 39.08 -35.41
CA ALA A 633 79.26 38.92 -35.12
C ALA A 633 78.30 39.62 -36.12
N GLN A 634 78.74 40.67 -36.83
CA GLN A 634 77.90 41.42 -37.78
C GLN A 634 78.39 41.38 -39.24
N ARG A 635 79.68 41.08 -39.48
CA ARG A 635 80.33 41.26 -40.79
C ARG A 635 81.30 40.14 -41.16
N LYS A 636 81.34 39.83 -42.45
CA LYS A 636 82.33 38.98 -43.11
C LYS A 636 83.35 39.84 -43.86
N TYR A 637 84.63 39.54 -43.68
CA TYR A 637 85.76 40.21 -44.30
C TYR A 637 86.50 39.26 -45.25
N GLN A 638 86.79 39.74 -46.47
CA GLN A 638 87.57 39.00 -47.47
C GLN A 638 88.65 39.89 -48.08
N ILE A 639 89.91 39.50 -47.92
CA ILE A 639 91.09 40.28 -48.32
C ILE A 639 91.68 39.65 -49.59
N HIS A 640 91.78 40.45 -50.65
CA HIS A 640 92.29 40.04 -51.96
C HIS A 640 93.51 40.89 -52.32
N THR A 641 94.66 40.24 -52.49
CA THR A 641 95.88 40.84 -53.04
C THR A 641 95.95 40.60 -54.55
N SER A 642 96.21 41.65 -55.33
CA SER A 642 96.35 41.50 -56.79
C SER A 642 97.59 40.66 -57.14
N LYS A 643 97.45 39.76 -58.12
CA LYS A 643 98.57 38.98 -58.70
C LYS A 643 99.21 39.66 -59.91
N TYR A 644 98.65 40.76 -60.40
CA TYR A 644 99.19 41.54 -61.53
C TYR A 644 99.28 43.02 -61.13
N GLY A 645 100.48 43.59 -61.14
CA GLY A 645 100.77 44.99 -60.80
C GLY A 645 100.70 45.33 -59.30
N ASP A 646 101.78 45.92 -58.77
CA ASP A 646 101.95 46.60 -57.47
C ASP A 646 101.34 45.99 -56.18
N GLN A 647 100.93 44.72 -56.21
CA GLN A 647 100.46 43.93 -55.06
C GLN A 647 99.39 44.62 -54.19
N SER A 648 98.56 45.47 -54.78
CA SER A 648 97.54 46.23 -54.04
C SER A 648 96.56 45.29 -53.31
N THR A 649 96.29 45.62 -52.05
CA THR A 649 95.38 44.86 -51.17
C THR A 649 94.01 45.51 -51.19
N THR A 650 92.98 44.74 -51.54
CA THR A 650 91.59 45.18 -51.54
C THR A 650 90.77 44.36 -50.55
N THR A 651 89.93 45.02 -49.75
CA THR A 651 89.11 44.36 -48.73
C THR A 651 87.63 44.47 -49.07
N LYS A 652 86.98 43.32 -49.26
CA LYS A 652 85.52 43.23 -49.43
C LYS A 652 84.88 42.96 -48.08
N ILE A 653 83.95 43.82 -47.68
CA ILE A 653 83.20 43.72 -46.42
C ILE A 653 81.74 43.44 -46.77
N THR A 654 81.10 42.48 -46.08
CA THR A 654 79.69 42.13 -46.28
C THR A 654 79.01 41.98 -44.93
N ASN A 655 77.85 42.61 -44.72
CA ASN A 655 77.04 42.40 -43.52
C ASN A 655 76.31 41.05 -43.58
N HIS A 656 76.07 40.42 -42.43
CA HIS A 656 75.29 39.18 -42.37
C HIS A 656 73.80 39.44 -42.58
N PRO A 657 73.11 38.74 -43.50
CA PRO A 657 71.65 38.76 -43.59
C PRO A 657 71.03 37.88 -42.50
N PRO A 658 69.78 38.14 -42.07
CA PRO A 658 69.08 37.30 -41.09
C PRO A 658 68.82 35.90 -41.63
N ALA A 659 69.04 34.87 -40.80
CA ALA A 659 69.02 33.47 -41.17
C ALA A 659 67.63 32.96 -41.58
N ARG A 660 67.53 32.51 -42.83
CA ARG A 660 66.30 31.98 -43.42
C ARG A 660 66.20 30.46 -43.24
N TYR A 661 67.32 29.75 -43.31
CA TYR A 661 67.36 28.28 -43.34
C TYR A 661 67.58 27.65 -41.95
N LEU A 662 68.42 28.24 -41.08
CA LEU A 662 68.89 27.63 -39.82
C LEU A 662 68.18 28.11 -38.53
N SER A 663 67.20 29.01 -38.63
CA SER A 663 66.67 29.84 -37.52
C SER A 663 65.85 29.15 -36.40
N ASN A 664 65.67 27.82 -36.40
CA ASN A 664 64.98 27.08 -35.31
C ASN A 664 65.82 25.87 -34.86
N GLN A 665 66.10 25.72 -33.55
CA GLN A 665 66.95 24.64 -33.00
C GLN A 665 66.29 23.90 -31.82
N ALA A 666 66.68 22.63 -31.65
CA ALA A 666 66.40 21.79 -30.48
C ALA A 666 67.62 20.88 -30.23
N SER A 667 67.90 20.52 -28.97
CA SER A 667 69.05 19.69 -28.60
C SER A 667 68.74 18.19 -28.78
N SER A 668 69.65 17.45 -29.40
CA SER A 668 69.45 16.01 -29.69
C SER A 668 69.49 15.12 -28.44
N GLY A 669 70.25 15.50 -27.41
CA GLY A 669 70.51 14.62 -26.26
C GLY A 669 69.36 14.49 -25.25
N GLU A 670 68.34 15.36 -25.32
CA GLU A 670 67.21 15.33 -24.38
C GLU A 670 66.15 14.29 -24.79
N GLN A 671 66.10 13.93 -26.08
CA GLN A 671 65.08 13.04 -26.64
C GLN A 671 65.26 11.58 -26.21
N ASP A 672 66.49 11.05 -26.27
CA ASP A 672 66.79 9.66 -25.92
C ASP A 672 66.56 9.39 -24.42
N ARG A 673 66.88 10.38 -23.57
CA ARG A 673 66.61 10.32 -22.13
C ARG A 673 65.11 10.22 -21.83
N LEU A 674 64.30 11.07 -22.43
CA LEU A 674 62.83 11.05 -22.26
C LEU A 674 62.20 9.75 -22.79
N ALA A 675 62.79 9.14 -23.83
CA ALA A 675 62.35 7.84 -24.34
C ALA A 675 62.66 6.70 -23.34
N SER A 676 63.83 6.72 -22.69
CA SER A 676 64.20 5.74 -21.66
C SER A 676 63.32 5.84 -20.41
N GLU A 677 63.11 7.05 -19.88
CA GLU A 677 62.25 7.30 -18.71
C GLU A 677 60.79 6.85 -18.98
N LEU A 678 60.30 7.01 -20.22
CA LEU A 678 58.97 6.55 -20.63
C LEU A 678 58.87 5.01 -20.70
N ALA A 679 59.92 4.33 -21.18
CA ALA A 679 59.93 2.87 -21.29
C ALA A 679 59.89 2.18 -19.91
N GLU A 680 60.65 2.70 -18.94
CA GLU A 680 60.69 2.19 -17.57
C GLU A 680 59.33 2.36 -16.86
N ALA A 681 58.75 3.56 -16.89
CA ALA A 681 57.43 3.81 -16.31
C ALA A 681 56.32 2.92 -16.93
N THR A 682 56.39 2.67 -18.24
CA THR A 682 55.43 1.80 -18.95
C THR A 682 55.56 0.34 -18.50
N ALA A 683 56.77 -0.14 -18.23
CA ALA A 683 56.99 -1.50 -17.72
C ALA A 683 56.43 -1.66 -16.29
N SER A 684 56.65 -0.69 -15.40
CA SER A 684 56.12 -0.70 -14.03
C SER A 684 54.59 -0.69 -13.98
N HIS A 685 53.93 0.11 -14.83
CA HIS A 685 52.47 0.11 -14.97
C HIS A 685 51.93 -1.27 -15.39
N ALA A 686 52.60 -1.93 -16.35
CA ALA A 686 52.19 -3.24 -16.83
C ALA A 686 52.28 -4.34 -15.75
N SER A 687 53.23 -4.25 -14.81
CA SER A 687 53.29 -5.14 -13.64
C SER A 687 52.14 -4.90 -12.65
N LEU A 688 51.83 -3.64 -12.32
CA LEU A 688 50.74 -3.29 -11.41
C LEU A 688 49.38 -3.70 -11.97
N ASP A 689 49.14 -3.54 -13.29
CA ASP A 689 47.92 -4.01 -13.94
C ASP A 689 47.75 -5.53 -13.89
N LYS A 690 48.85 -6.30 -13.81
CA LYS A 690 48.80 -7.75 -13.64
C LYS A 690 48.42 -8.13 -12.20
N GLU A 691 48.97 -7.42 -11.22
CA GLU A 691 48.63 -7.59 -9.81
C GLU A 691 47.19 -7.20 -9.50
N LEU A 692 46.73 -6.06 -10.03
CA LEU A 692 45.34 -5.57 -9.89
C LEU A 692 44.33 -6.60 -10.41
N ARG A 693 44.60 -7.24 -11.56
CA ARG A 693 43.76 -8.33 -12.10
C ARG A 693 43.70 -9.52 -11.15
N GLY A 694 44.84 -9.96 -10.61
CA GLY A 694 44.88 -11.05 -9.63
C GLY A 694 44.17 -10.74 -8.31
N LEU A 695 44.14 -9.48 -7.87
CA LEU A 695 43.35 -9.05 -6.71
C LEU A 695 41.85 -9.04 -7.00
N VAL A 696 41.42 -8.60 -8.19
CA VAL A 696 40.01 -8.60 -8.61
C VAL A 696 39.46 -10.04 -8.72
N GLU A 697 40.24 -10.98 -9.25
CA GLU A 697 39.84 -12.40 -9.30
C GLU A 697 39.65 -13.01 -7.90
N LYS A 698 40.56 -12.71 -6.96
CA LYS A 698 40.44 -13.15 -5.55
C LYS A 698 39.24 -12.53 -4.84
N GLU A 699 39.00 -11.22 -5.02
CA GLU A 699 37.84 -10.54 -4.45
C GLU A 699 36.53 -11.14 -4.97
N ARG A 700 36.46 -11.46 -6.27
CA ARG A 700 35.30 -12.10 -6.89
C ARG A 700 35.03 -13.49 -6.29
N ALA A 701 36.04 -14.35 -6.19
CA ALA A 701 35.87 -15.68 -5.59
C ALA A 701 35.36 -15.60 -4.14
N MET A 702 35.93 -14.71 -3.33
CA MET A 702 35.48 -14.50 -1.93
C MET A 702 34.07 -13.90 -1.84
N ALA A 703 33.65 -13.07 -2.81
CA ALA A 703 32.29 -12.53 -2.87
C ALA A 703 31.26 -13.59 -3.29
N GLU A 704 31.63 -14.52 -4.17
CA GLU A 704 30.80 -15.68 -4.54
C GLU A 704 30.63 -16.63 -3.33
N GLU A 705 31.67 -16.83 -2.52
CA GLU A 705 31.57 -17.52 -1.21
C GLU A 705 30.71 -16.77 -0.17
N GLU A 706 30.84 -15.44 -0.05
CA GLU A 706 29.98 -14.64 0.85
C GLU A 706 28.50 -14.80 0.46
N SER A 707 28.18 -14.72 -0.82
CA SER A 707 26.82 -14.86 -1.36
C SER A 707 26.22 -16.24 -1.07
N SER A 708 26.99 -17.31 -1.27
CA SER A 708 26.58 -18.69 -0.95
C SER A 708 26.27 -18.86 0.55
N CYS A 709 27.15 -18.34 1.41
CA CYS A 709 26.98 -18.39 2.87
C CYS A 709 25.75 -17.60 3.35
N ILE A 710 25.45 -16.45 2.72
CA ILE A 710 24.22 -15.67 2.99
C ILE A 710 22.97 -16.47 2.61
N ALA A 711 22.96 -17.12 1.44
CA ALA A 711 21.82 -17.90 0.97
C ALA A 711 21.52 -19.10 1.88
N GLU A 712 22.55 -19.84 2.31
CA GLU A 712 22.40 -20.95 3.24
C GLU A 712 21.89 -20.47 4.62
N ARG A 713 22.46 -19.39 5.15
CA ARG A 713 22.01 -18.77 6.41
C ARG A 713 20.55 -18.32 6.35
N ALA A 714 20.13 -17.68 5.26
CA ALA A 714 18.76 -17.22 5.08
C ALA A 714 17.75 -18.38 5.07
N LYS A 715 18.07 -19.47 4.34
CA LYS A 715 17.24 -20.68 4.28
C LYS A 715 17.05 -21.33 5.66
N LEU A 716 18.14 -21.53 6.40
CA LEU A 716 18.10 -22.10 7.76
C LEU A 716 17.33 -21.21 8.75
N GLN A 717 17.48 -19.89 8.64
CA GLN A 717 16.79 -18.94 9.51
C GLN A 717 15.28 -18.83 9.18
N GLN A 718 14.89 -18.96 7.91
CA GLN A 718 13.49 -19.07 7.48
C GLN A 718 12.82 -20.33 8.05
N GLN A 719 13.47 -21.49 7.96
CA GLN A 719 12.97 -22.75 8.52
C GLN A 719 12.73 -22.66 10.05
N ARG A 720 13.69 -22.11 10.79
CA ARG A 720 13.56 -21.86 12.25
C ARG A 720 12.37 -20.96 12.58
N ASN A 721 12.19 -19.86 11.83
CA ASN A 721 11.10 -18.92 12.07
C ASN A 721 9.73 -19.53 11.72
N ALA A 722 9.63 -20.29 10.63
CA ALA A 722 8.41 -21.01 10.27
C ALA A 722 7.99 -22.00 11.36
N ARG A 723 8.91 -22.85 11.82
CA ARG A 723 8.66 -23.83 12.90
C ARG A 723 8.19 -23.15 14.19
N LYS A 724 8.82 -22.04 14.60
CA LYS A 724 8.41 -21.29 15.80
C LYS A 724 7.02 -20.66 15.67
N THR A 725 6.66 -20.14 14.50
CA THR A 725 5.33 -19.56 14.24
C THR A 725 4.24 -20.63 14.23
N LEU A 726 4.50 -21.79 13.63
CA LEU A 726 3.61 -22.96 13.68
C LEU A 726 3.39 -23.44 15.11
N GLN A 727 4.46 -23.60 15.89
CA GLN A 727 4.39 -24.01 17.30
C GLN A 727 3.51 -23.07 18.13
N ASN A 728 3.78 -21.75 18.09
CA ASN A 728 2.96 -20.75 18.80
C ASN A 728 1.48 -20.81 18.39
N THR A 729 1.20 -21.12 17.11
CA THR A 729 -0.17 -21.25 16.59
C THR A 729 -0.86 -22.50 17.15
N ILE A 730 -0.15 -23.64 17.18
CA ILE A 730 -0.62 -24.89 17.78
C ILE A 730 -0.94 -24.69 19.26
N ASP A 731 -0.05 -24.07 20.03
CA ASP A 731 -0.23 -23.85 21.47
C ASP A 731 -1.43 -22.93 21.76
N THR A 732 -1.61 -21.88 20.95
CA THR A 732 -2.79 -20.99 21.03
C THR A 732 -4.10 -21.74 20.71
N ARG A 733 -4.08 -22.63 19.70
CA ARG A 733 -5.26 -23.45 19.34
C ARG A 733 -5.55 -24.51 20.42
N LYS A 734 -4.53 -25.14 21.00
CA LYS A 734 -4.67 -26.07 22.14
C LYS A 734 -5.30 -25.41 23.37
N ALA A 735 -4.90 -24.18 23.70
CA ALA A 735 -5.53 -23.41 24.77
C ALA A 735 -7.02 -23.14 24.50
N ARG A 736 -7.40 -22.80 23.25
CA ARG A 736 -8.82 -22.65 22.85
C ARG A 736 -9.60 -23.97 22.91
N LEU A 737 -9.02 -25.08 22.47
CA LEU A 737 -9.63 -26.41 22.58
C LEU A 737 -9.91 -26.79 24.05
N ALA A 738 -8.98 -26.51 24.96
CA ALA A 738 -9.14 -26.75 26.39
C ALA A 738 -10.18 -25.84 27.06
N ALA A 739 -10.48 -24.66 26.49
CA ALA A 739 -11.60 -23.82 26.92
C ALA A 739 -12.94 -24.36 26.40
N ALA A 740 -13.03 -24.65 25.09
CA ALA A 740 -14.25 -25.18 24.47
C ALA A 740 -14.72 -26.51 25.10
N ARG A 741 -13.79 -27.43 25.40
CA ARG A 741 -14.12 -28.70 26.08
C ARG A 741 -14.67 -28.49 27.50
N ARG A 742 -14.17 -27.49 28.26
CA ARG A 742 -14.70 -27.17 29.59
C ARG A 742 -16.12 -26.61 29.50
N SER A 743 -16.37 -25.67 28.58
CA SER A 743 -17.71 -25.12 28.34
C SER A 743 -18.71 -26.21 27.90
N ALA A 744 -18.29 -27.16 27.07
CA ALA A 744 -19.14 -28.29 26.67
C ALA A 744 -19.51 -29.20 27.87
N GLN A 745 -18.55 -29.51 28.76
CA GLN A 745 -18.79 -30.32 29.96
C GLN A 745 -19.71 -29.62 30.98
N GLU A 746 -19.61 -28.30 31.11
CA GLU A 746 -20.47 -27.50 31.99
C GLU A 746 -21.92 -27.45 31.47
N ALA A 747 -22.09 -27.19 30.16
CA ALA A 747 -23.40 -27.26 29.50
C ALA A 747 -24.03 -28.67 29.55
N GLU A 748 -23.23 -29.73 29.41
CA GLU A 748 -23.68 -31.13 29.55
C GLU A 748 -24.22 -31.40 30.96
N ARG A 749 -23.53 -30.92 31.99
CA ARG A 749 -23.96 -31.07 33.39
C ARG A 749 -25.29 -30.37 33.63
N GLU A 750 -25.43 -29.11 33.21
CA GLU A 750 -26.69 -28.38 33.31
C GLU A 750 -27.83 -29.03 32.52
N ALA A 751 -27.55 -29.56 31.33
CA ALA A 751 -28.55 -30.29 30.55
C ALA A 751 -29.02 -31.56 31.29
N ASN A 752 -28.12 -32.32 31.92
CA ASN A 752 -28.48 -33.50 32.70
C ASN A 752 -29.32 -33.15 33.95
N GLU A 753 -28.98 -32.05 34.64
CA GLU A 753 -29.77 -31.54 35.78
C GLU A 753 -31.17 -31.07 35.33
N ALA A 754 -31.29 -30.37 34.21
CA ALA A 754 -32.58 -29.99 33.61
C ALA A 754 -33.41 -31.20 33.16
N HIS A 755 -32.77 -32.23 32.57
CA HIS A 755 -33.45 -33.46 32.17
C HIS A 755 -34.03 -34.23 33.37
N ALA A 756 -33.28 -34.29 34.48
CA ALA A 756 -33.77 -34.88 35.73
C ALA A 756 -34.98 -34.10 36.30
N ALA A 757 -35.02 -32.77 36.15
CA ALA A 757 -36.18 -31.97 36.52
C ALA A 757 -37.41 -32.27 35.64
N VAL A 758 -37.23 -32.37 34.31
CA VAL A 758 -38.30 -32.79 33.38
C VAL A 758 -38.92 -34.12 33.78
N GLN A 759 -38.09 -35.14 34.08
CA GLN A 759 -38.61 -36.44 34.51
C GLN A 759 -39.39 -36.35 35.83
N ARG A 760 -38.89 -35.59 36.83
CA ARG A 760 -39.60 -35.40 38.12
C ARG A 760 -40.96 -34.73 37.96
N HIS A 761 -41.04 -33.65 37.18
CA HIS A 761 -42.31 -32.95 36.95
C HIS A 761 -43.28 -33.79 36.11
N ASN A 762 -42.78 -34.55 35.12
CA ASN A 762 -43.62 -35.45 34.33
C ASN A 762 -44.23 -36.57 35.19
N SER A 763 -43.45 -37.20 36.07
CA SER A 763 -43.95 -38.21 37.01
C SER A 763 -44.99 -37.66 37.99
N ARG A 764 -44.81 -36.42 38.48
CA ARG A 764 -45.79 -35.74 39.35
C ARG A 764 -47.07 -35.40 38.61
N ARG A 765 -46.98 -34.86 37.39
CA ARG A 765 -48.11 -34.57 36.51
C ARG A 765 -48.89 -35.85 36.18
N ALA A 766 -48.20 -36.95 35.88
CA ALA A 766 -48.83 -38.25 35.65
C ALA A 766 -49.57 -38.77 36.90
N ALA A 767 -48.97 -38.64 38.09
CA ALA A 767 -49.64 -39.01 39.35
C ALA A 767 -50.87 -38.12 39.64
N ALA A 768 -50.80 -36.81 39.35
CA ALA A 768 -51.94 -35.90 39.44
C ALA A 768 -53.05 -36.27 38.45
N ALA A 769 -52.72 -36.61 37.20
CA ALA A 769 -53.66 -37.02 36.17
C ALA A 769 -54.37 -38.36 36.50
N ILE A 770 -53.62 -39.37 36.96
CA ILE A 770 -54.22 -40.62 37.49
C ILE A 770 -55.11 -40.33 38.70
N GLY A 771 -54.67 -39.41 39.57
CA GLY A 771 -55.45 -38.94 40.69
C GLY A 771 -56.74 -38.23 40.28
N LEU A 772 -56.72 -37.45 39.20
CA LEU A 772 -57.87 -36.76 38.63
C LEU A 772 -58.84 -37.76 38.02
N GLN A 773 -58.35 -38.69 37.20
CA GLN A 773 -59.15 -39.75 36.57
C GLN A 773 -59.97 -40.53 37.61
N ARG A 774 -59.35 -40.97 38.72
CA ARG A 774 -60.06 -41.73 39.77
C ARG A 774 -61.19 -40.94 40.45
N GLU A 775 -60.99 -39.66 40.72
CA GLU A 775 -62.06 -38.82 41.30
C GLU A 775 -63.14 -38.54 40.23
N SER A 776 -62.76 -38.38 38.96
CA SER A 776 -63.68 -38.23 37.82
C SER A 776 -64.53 -39.48 37.56
N GLU A 777 -63.98 -40.68 37.74
CA GLU A 777 -64.73 -41.95 37.72
C GLU A 777 -65.71 -42.02 38.91
N THR A 778 -65.25 -41.62 40.11
CA THR A 778 -66.06 -41.63 41.34
C THR A 778 -67.21 -40.61 41.29
N ILE A 779 -66.97 -39.40 40.77
CA ILE A 779 -68.05 -38.41 40.58
C ILE A 779 -69.01 -38.85 39.47
N MET A 780 -68.54 -39.55 38.43
CA MET A 780 -69.44 -40.05 37.37
C MET A 780 -70.40 -41.11 37.92
N ASP A 781 -69.92 -42.06 38.73
CA ASP A 781 -70.79 -43.00 39.46
C ASP A 781 -71.74 -42.27 40.41
N ASN A 782 -71.26 -41.30 41.21
CA ASN A 782 -72.13 -40.53 42.10
C ASN A 782 -73.17 -39.67 41.35
N VAL A 783 -72.83 -39.11 40.18
CA VAL A 783 -73.77 -38.38 39.31
C VAL A 783 -74.77 -39.35 38.70
N MET A 784 -74.36 -40.54 38.26
CA MET A 784 -75.28 -41.59 37.80
C MET A 784 -76.22 -42.04 38.92
N ARG A 785 -75.73 -42.28 40.14
CA ARG A 785 -76.55 -42.62 41.31
C ARG A 785 -77.51 -41.48 41.68
N ARG A 786 -77.06 -40.22 41.65
CA ARG A 786 -77.89 -39.04 41.87
C ARG A 786 -78.96 -38.89 40.78
N ALA A 787 -78.62 -39.16 39.52
CA ALA A 787 -79.56 -39.15 38.40
C ALA A 787 -80.58 -40.29 38.53
N MET A 788 -80.16 -41.52 38.84
CA MET A 788 -81.06 -42.65 39.12
C MET A 788 -81.96 -42.39 40.32
N ALA A 789 -81.44 -41.81 41.41
CA ALA A 789 -82.23 -41.43 42.57
C ALA A 789 -83.24 -40.31 42.24
N SER A 790 -82.84 -39.32 41.44
CA SER A 790 -83.72 -38.23 41.00
C SER A 790 -84.78 -38.71 40.00
N LEU A 791 -84.41 -39.63 39.11
CA LEU A 791 -85.33 -40.29 38.17
C LEU A 791 -86.30 -41.21 38.92
N ARG A 792 -85.86 -41.96 39.93
CA ARG A 792 -86.77 -42.68 40.82
C ARG A 792 -87.66 -41.76 41.64
N THR A 793 -87.15 -40.64 42.13
CA THR A 793 -87.96 -39.63 42.83
C THR A 793 -89.02 -39.08 41.88
N ALA A 794 -88.66 -38.77 40.64
CA ALA A 794 -89.58 -38.30 39.60
C ALA A 794 -90.57 -39.40 39.13
N GLN A 795 -90.14 -40.67 39.06
CA GLN A 795 -91.02 -41.81 38.78
C GLN A 795 -92.01 -42.02 39.92
N ILE A 796 -91.57 -42.06 41.18
CA ILE A 796 -92.44 -42.19 42.35
C ILE A 796 -93.37 -40.98 42.47
N GLN A 797 -92.90 -39.77 42.16
CA GLN A 797 -93.71 -38.56 42.13
C GLN A 797 -94.75 -38.59 41.00
N ALA A 798 -94.37 -39.04 39.80
CA ALA A 798 -95.29 -39.20 38.67
C ALA A 798 -96.28 -40.33 38.92
N ASP A 799 -95.85 -41.47 39.48
CA ASP A 799 -96.71 -42.57 39.90
C ASP A 799 -97.66 -42.12 41.02
N LEU A 800 -97.20 -41.25 41.94
CA LEU A 800 -98.02 -40.65 42.99
C LEU A 800 -99.05 -39.68 42.40
N GLU A 801 -98.66 -38.80 41.47
CA GLU A 801 -99.57 -37.88 40.77
C GLU A 801 -100.55 -38.63 39.86
N VAL A 802 -100.10 -39.72 39.23
CA VAL A 802 -100.95 -40.65 38.47
C VAL A 802 -101.89 -41.40 39.40
N HIS A 803 -101.47 -41.82 40.60
CA HIS A 803 -102.36 -42.52 41.53
C HIS A 803 -103.31 -41.59 42.30
N GLU A 804 -102.90 -40.37 42.67
CA GLU A 804 -103.79 -39.32 43.19
C GLU A 804 -104.73 -38.78 42.10
N GLY A 805 -104.23 -38.68 40.86
CA GLY A 805 -105.00 -38.41 39.66
C GLY A 805 -105.99 -39.52 39.36
N MET A 806 -105.60 -40.79 39.49
CA MET A 806 -106.49 -41.96 39.42
C MET A 806 -107.46 -41.99 40.60
N GLU A 807 -107.11 -41.55 41.81
CA GLU A 807 -108.09 -41.48 42.91
C GLU A 807 -109.19 -40.45 42.57
N ARG A 808 -108.81 -39.26 42.10
CA ARG A 808 -109.78 -38.24 41.63
C ARG A 808 -110.56 -38.73 40.42
N GLN A 809 -109.88 -39.18 39.37
CA GLN A 809 -110.49 -39.60 38.12
C GLN A 809 -111.31 -40.87 38.30
N GLN A 810 -110.93 -41.85 39.13
CA GLN A 810 -111.77 -43.00 39.45
C GLN A 810 -112.95 -42.63 40.33
N SER A 811 -112.81 -41.64 41.23
CA SER A 811 -113.97 -41.07 41.94
C SER A 811 -114.96 -40.40 40.98
N GLU A 812 -114.47 -39.75 39.93
CA GLU A 812 -115.29 -39.08 38.91
C GLU A 812 -115.82 -40.06 37.85
N THR A 813 -115.05 -41.06 37.41
CA THR A 813 -115.52 -42.11 36.47
C THR A 813 -116.40 -43.14 37.16
N LEU A 814 -116.31 -43.37 38.47
CA LEU A 814 -117.36 -44.10 39.22
C LEU A 814 -118.73 -43.40 39.07
N THR A 815 -118.73 -42.06 38.94
CA THR A 815 -119.96 -41.29 38.67
C THR A 815 -120.33 -41.22 37.17
N ALA A 816 -119.36 -41.25 36.25
CA ALA A 816 -119.62 -41.16 34.80
C ALA A 816 -119.85 -42.51 34.10
N ALA A 817 -119.07 -43.55 34.42
CA ALA A 817 -119.24 -44.92 33.89
C ALA A 817 -120.61 -45.50 34.25
N ARG A 818 -121.24 -44.99 35.33
CA ARG A 818 -122.63 -45.30 35.70
C ARG A 818 -123.64 -44.96 34.59
N ASN A 819 -123.30 -44.03 33.72
CA ASN A 819 -124.13 -43.51 32.62
C ASN A 819 -123.67 -44.02 31.23
N GLU A 820 -122.38 -44.35 31.06
CA GLU A 820 -121.79 -44.75 29.77
C GLU A 820 -122.06 -46.22 29.39
N VAL A 821 -122.22 -47.08 30.40
CA VAL A 821 -122.53 -48.53 30.33
C VAL A 821 -123.68 -48.92 29.39
N GLU A 822 -124.65 -48.05 29.20
CA GLU A 822 -125.88 -48.36 28.47
C GLU A 822 -125.74 -48.18 26.95
N ALA A 823 -124.83 -47.32 26.50
CA ALA A 823 -124.78 -46.87 25.11
C ALA A 823 -123.98 -47.81 24.18
N LEU A 824 -122.86 -48.35 24.65
CA LEU A 824 -121.77 -48.77 23.75
C LEU A 824 -121.87 -50.22 23.21
N GLN A 825 -122.98 -50.96 23.42
CA GLN A 825 -122.98 -52.43 23.27
C GLN A 825 -122.70 -52.99 21.85
N ARG A 826 -122.57 -52.12 20.83
CA ARG A 826 -123.00 -52.49 19.48
C ARG A 826 -121.90 -52.70 18.40
N ALA A 827 -120.70 -52.09 18.38
CA ALA A 827 -119.75 -52.20 17.22
C ALA A 827 -118.47 -53.10 17.33
N VAL A 828 -117.26 -52.59 17.71
CA VAL A 828 -115.83 -53.09 17.64
C VAL A 828 -115.43 -54.46 17.12
N ASN A 829 -116.23 -55.52 17.28
CA ASN A 829 -115.81 -56.87 16.91
C ASN A 829 -115.45 -56.92 15.42
N GLU A 830 -116.04 -56.03 14.62
CA GLU A 830 -115.77 -55.83 13.20
C GLU A 830 -114.43 -55.10 12.91
N ALA A 831 -113.83 -54.47 13.92
CA ALA A 831 -112.72 -53.54 13.76
C ALA A 831 -111.37 -54.06 14.31
N LYS A 832 -111.38 -55.06 15.21
CA LYS A 832 -110.18 -55.58 15.94
C LYS A 832 -109.12 -56.27 15.09
N THR A 833 -109.51 -56.91 14.01
CA THR A 833 -108.63 -57.83 13.25
C THR A 833 -107.74 -57.16 12.22
N ARG A 834 -107.98 -55.90 11.83
CA ARG A 834 -107.17 -55.19 10.81
C ARG A 834 -105.95 -54.45 11.37
N ALA A 835 -106.01 -53.97 12.62
CA ALA A 835 -105.02 -53.02 13.12
C ALA A 835 -103.73 -53.65 13.69
N SER A 836 -103.74 -54.90 14.14
CA SER A 836 -102.57 -55.46 14.86
C SER A 836 -101.47 -55.98 13.94
N ALA A 837 -101.79 -56.45 12.73
CA ALA A 837 -100.82 -57.04 11.81
C ALA A 837 -99.75 -56.06 11.28
N LEU A 838 -100.04 -54.75 11.32
CA LEU A 838 -99.15 -53.69 10.79
C LEU A 838 -98.27 -53.02 11.86
N LEU A 839 -98.51 -53.28 13.15
CA LEU A 839 -97.72 -52.69 14.25
C LEU A 839 -96.37 -53.40 14.46
N ASP A 840 -96.31 -54.71 14.21
CA ASP A 840 -95.12 -55.49 14.56
C ASP A 840 -93.95 -55.31 13.56
N LEU A 841 -94.21 -54.83 12.34
CA LEU A 841 -93.15 -54.41 11.39
C LEU A 841 -92.45 -53.10 11.81
N ALA A 842 -93.17 -52.16 12.42
CA ALA A 842 -92.66 -50.79 12.63
C ALA A 842 -91.71 -50.64 13.83
N LYS A 843 -91.75 -51.57 14.80
CA LYS A 843 -91.03 -51.45 16.09
C LYS A 843 -89.51 -51.66 16.04
N VAL A 844 -88.94 -52.03 14.90
CA VAL A 844 -87.50 -52.35 14.78
C VAL A 844 -86.60 -51.10 14.83
N ASN A 845 -87.13 -49.90 14.53
CA ASN A 845 -86.37 -48.64 14.50
C ASN A 845 -87.07 -47.53 15.33
N PRO A 846 -86.68 -47.29 16.60
CA PRO A 846 -87.21 -46.19 17.42
C PRO A 846 -86.61 -44.82 17.01
N ILE A 847 -87.42 -43.77 17.11
CA ILE A 847 -87.07 -42.39 16.71
C ILE A 847 -86.37 -41.66 17.88
N THR A 848 -85.18 -41.09 17.63
CA THR A 848 -84.46 -40.18 18.56
C THR A 848 -84.80 -38.70 18.29
N GLU A 849 -84.63 -37.84 19.29
CA GLU A 849 -84.96 -36.39 19.23
C GLU A 849 -84.27 -35.64 18.07
N GLU A 850 -83.04 -36.01 17.70
CA GLU A 850 -82.33 -35.42 16.55
C GLU A 850 -82.98 -35.71 15.20
N LEU A 851 -83.66 -36.86 15.06
CA LEU A 851 -84.42 -37.22 13.86
C LEU A 851 -85.74 -36.44 13.81
N GLN A 852 -86.34 -36.16 14.97
CA GLN A 852 -87.63 -35.48 15.08
C GLN A 852 -87.58 -34.01 14.57
N GLN A 853 -86.43 -33.34 14.68
CA GLN A 853 -86.24 -31.99 14.12
C GLN A 853 -85.94 -31.99 12.60
N LYS A 854 -85.40 -33.09 12.04
CA LYS A 854 -85.00 -33.16 10.62
C LYS A 854 -86.03 -33.86 9.73
N PHE A 855 -86.88 -34.72 10.27
CA PHE A 855 -87.94 -35.41 9.53
C PHE A 855 -88.98 -34.52 8.82
N PRO A 856 -89.34 -33.31 9.30
CA PRO A 856 -90.27 -32.42 8.58
C PRO A 856 -89.74 -31.85 7.26
N LEU A 857 -88.42 -31.90 7.03
CA LEU A 857 -87.77 -31.39 5.80
C LEU A 857 -87.84 -32.40 4.63
N PHE A 858 -88.31 -33.63 4.87
CA PHE A 858 -88.44 -34.68 3.87
C PHE A 858 -89.93 -34.99 3.60
N PRO A 859 -90.29 -35.47 2.40
CA PRO A 859 -91.69 -35.76 2.02
C PRO A 859 -92.46 -36.71 2.96
N ALA A 860 -93.78 -36.73 2.79
CA ALA A 860 -94.71 -37.52 3.63
C ALA A 860 -95.29 -38.77 2.93
N THR A 861 -95.08 -38.91 1.62
CA THR A 861 -95.51 -40.04 0.78
C THR A 861 -94.35 -41.01 0.54
N LEU A 862 -94.66 -42.30 0.46
CA LEU A 862 -93.66 -43.36 0.31
C LEU A 862 -92.88 -43.26 -1.03
N GLU A 863 -93.58 -42.88 -2.10
CA GLU A 863 -93.04 -42.79 -3.47
C GLU A 863 -92.00 -41.64 -3.63
N GLU A 864 -92.24 -40.50 -2.98
CA GLU A 864 -91.33 -39.34 -3.04
C GLU A 864 -90.05 -39.57 -2.23
N LEU A 865 -90.11 -40.38 -1.17
CA LEU A 865 -88.93 -40.76 -0.38
C LEU A 865 -87.97 -41.68 -1.15
N ASP A 866 -88.51 -42.67 -1.88
CA ASP A 866 -87.70 -43.64 -2.63
C ASP A 866 -87.03 -42.99 -3.86
N ALA A 867 -87.68 -42.00 -4.50
CA ALA A 867 -87.08 -41.23 -5.60
C ALA A 867 -85.85 -40.40 -5.14
N LEU A 868 -85.93 -39.77 -3.96
CA LEU A 868 -84.84 -39.01 -3.35
C LEU A 868 -83.65 -39.90 -2.97
N LEU A 869 -83.92 -41.12 -2.48
CA LEU A 869 -82.87 -42.10 -2.16
C LEU A 869 -82.06 -42.48 -3.41
N HIS A 870 -82.74 -42.80 -4.51
CA HIS A 870 -82.09 -43.17 -5.77
C HIS A 870 -81.26 -42.02 -6.38
N HIS A 871 -81.70 -40.77 -6.25
CA HIS A 871 -80.97 -39.60 -6.74
C HIS A 871 -79.59 -39.45 -6.07
N TYR A 872 -79.53 -39.51 -4.73
CA TYR A 872 -78.25 -39.40 -4.02
C TYR A 872 -77.34 -40.62 -4.21
N GLN A 873 -77.89 -41.82 -4.36
CA GLN A 873 -77.11 -43.02 -4.70
C GLN A 873 -76.41 -42.87 -6.05
N ALA A 874 -77.13 -42.45 -7.09
CA ALA A 874 -76.57 -42.24 -8.43
C ALA A 874 -75.43 -41.19 -8.45
N LEU A 875 -75.52 -40.15 -7.61
CA LEU A 875 -74.45 -39.14 -7.47
C LEU A 875 -73.19 -39.74 -6.82
N VAL A 876 -73.33 -40.52 -5.75
CA VAL A 876 -72.20 -41.18 -5.06
C VAL A 876 -71.51 -42.19 -5.99
N ASP A 877 -72.25 -42.93 -6.80
CA ASP A 877 -71.68 -43.91 -7.74
C ASP A 877 -70.96 -43.25 -8.93
N SER A 878 -71.24 -41.97 -9.23
CA SER A 878 -70.59 -41.22 -10.31
C SER A 878 -69.21 -40.61 -9.95
N ASN A 879 -68.91 -40.42 -8.66
CA ASN A 879 -67.64 -39.83 -8.21
C ASN A 879 -66.53 -40.89 -8.03
N LEU A 880 -65.61 -40.97 -8.99
CA LEU A 880 -64.59 -42.02 -9.13
C LEU A 880 -63.33 -41.90 -8.23
N SER A 881 -63.16 -40.82 -7.45
CA SER A 881 -61.93 -40.57 -6.68
C SER A 881 -61.96 -41.24 -5.29
N ASN A 882 -61.03 -42.16 -5.04
CA ASN A 882 -61.07 -43.11 -3.90
C ASN A 882 -59.90 -43.01 -2.90
N ASP A 883 -58.92 -42.13 -3.09
CA ASP A 883 -57.67 -42.14 -2.29
C ASP A 883 -57.61 -41.02 -1.23
N PRO A 884 -57.70 -41.33 0.09
CA PRO A 884 -57.57 -40.36 1.17
C PRO A 884 -56.21 -39.64 1.21
N GLY A 885 -55.15 -40.27 0.65
CA GLY A 885 -53.80 -39.72 0.67
C GLY A 885 -53.64 -38.42 -0.13
N VAL A 886 -54.55 -38.14 -1.08
CA VAL A 886 -54.55 -36.91 -1.87
C VAL A 886 -54.86 -35.69 -1.00
N VAL A 887 -55.80 -35.81 -0.06
CA VAL A 887 -56.19 -34.72 0.85
C VAL A 887 -55.06 -34.38 1.83
N GLU A 888 -54.34 -35.39 2.32
CA GLU A 888 -53.21 -35.19 3.22
C GLU A 888 -52.00 -34.58 2.49
N GLN A 889 -51.69 -35.04 1.27
CA GLN A 889 -50.65 -34.44 0.42
C GLN A 889 -50.97 -32.98 0.05
N TYR A 890 -52.23 -32.66 -0.23
CA TYR A 890 -52.68 -31.29 -0.49
C TYR A 890 -52.45 -30.37 0.72
N LYS A 891 -52.84 -30.82 1.93
CA LYS A 891 -52.60 -30.06 3.17
C LYS A 891 -51.11 -29.82 3.43
N GLN A 892 -50.30 -30.87 3.39
CA GLN A 892 -48.84 -30.76 3.60
C GLN A 892 -48.16 -29.83 2.58
N ARG A 893 -48.59 -29.84 1.31
CA ARG A 893 -48.08 -28.91 0.28
C ARG A 893 -48.59 -27.48 0.49
N SER A 894 -49.84 -27.31 0.90
CA SER A 894 -50.42 -26.00 1.22
C SER A 894 -49.65 -25.30 2.35
N ASP A 895 -49.40 -25.99 3.45
CA ASP A 895 -48.61 -25.48 4.58
C ASP A 895 -47.19 -25.08 4.14
N ARG A 896 -46.58 -25.89 3.27
CA ARG A 896 -45.24 -25.60 2.74
C ARG A 896 -45.21 -24.41 1.78
N ILE A 897 -46.26 -24.21 0.96
CA ILE A 897 -46.43 -23.02 0.12
C ILE A 897 -46.55 -21.78 1.01
N LEU A 898 -47.28 -21.87 2.12
CA LEU A 898 -47.49 -20.76 3.06
C LEU A 898 -46.18 -20.35 3.76
N ASP A 899 -45.38 -21.33 4.23
CA ASP A 899 -44.02 -21.11 4.77
C ASP A 899 -43.07 -20.49 3.73
N LEU A 900 -43.06 -20.99 2.49
CA LEU A 900 -42.28 -20.40 1.40
C LEU A 900 -42.74 -18.99 1.02
N GLN A 901 -44.05 -18.72 1.06
CA GLN A 901 -44.58 -17.39 0.76
C GLN A 901 -44.16 -16.37 1.80
N GLN A 902 -44.27 -16.69 3.10
CA GLN A 902 -43.76 -15.84 4.18
C GLN A 902 -42.25 -15.56 4.04
N LYS A 903 -41.46 -16.54 3.57
CA LYS A 903 -40.03 -16.35 3.28
C LYS A 903 -39.78 -15.45 2.07
N VAL A 904 -40.54 -15.61 0.98
CA VAL A 904 -40.45 -14.75 -0.22
C VAL A 904 -40.84 -13.32 0.12
N ASP A 905 -41.94 -13.11 0.86
CA ASP A 905 -42.41 -11.79 1.25
C ASP A 905 -41.43 -11.11 2.21
N LYS A 906 -40.83 -11.85 3.15
CA LYS A 906 -39.77 -11.34 4.01
C LYS A 906 -38.51 -10.96 3.21
N LEU A 907 -38.01 -11.85 2.34
CA LEU A 907 -36.83 -11.56 1.51
C LEU A 907 -37.08 -10.36 0.58
N ARG A 908 -38.31 -10.18 0.08
CA ARG A 908 -38.69 -9.02 -0.73
C ARG A 908 -38.71 -7.73 0.09
N ALA A 909 -39.20 -7.77 1.34
CA ALA A 909 -39.13 -6.63 2.26
C ALA A 909 -37.66 -6.29 2.61
N ASP A 910 -36.84 -7.31 2.90
CA ASP A 910 -35.41 -7.15 3.14
C ASP A 910 -34.73 -6.45 1.94
N VAL A 911 -34.95 -6.91 0.69
CA VAL A 911 -34.42 -6.26 -0.54
C VAL A 911 -34.86 -4.80 -0.64
N GLN A 912 -36.14 -4.49 -0.42
CA GLN A 912 -36.63 -3.09 -0.49
C GLN A 912 -36.00 -2.19 0.57
N ASP A 913 -35.70 -2.71 1.76
CA ASP A 913 -35.03 -1.94 2.82
C ASP A 913 -33.54 -1.79 2.53
N PHE A 914 -32.88 -2.79 1.93
CA PHE A 914 -31.53 -2.65 1.37
C PHE A 914 -31.48 -1.60 0.25
N GLU A 915 -32.42 -1.62 -0.70
CA GLU A 915 -32.51 -0.60 -1.78
C GLU A 915 -32.71 0.82 -1.23
N LYS A 916 -33.57 1.02 -0.22
CA LYS A 916 -33.76 2.35 0.42
C LYS A 916 -32.48 2.83 1.09
N ASN A 917 -31.81 1.94 1.84
CA ASN A 917 -30.56 2.28 2.53
C ASN A 917 -29.41 2.55 1.55
N GLU A 918 -29.29 1.73 0.49
CA GLU A 918 -28.33 1.92 -0.60
C GLU A 918 -28.55 3.26 -1.31
N ASN A 919 -29.78 3.58 -1.73
CA ASN A 919 -30.08 4.85 -2.41
C ASN A 919 -29.84 6.06 -1.50
N LYS A 920 -30.22 5.99 -0.22
CA LYS A 920 -29.95 7.09 0.73
C LYS A 920 -28.44 7.32 0.92
N LEU A 921 -27.68 6.25 1.19
CA LEU A 921 -26.23 6.35 1.36
C LEU A 921 -25.53 6.79 0.08
N LYS A 922 -26.07 6.40 -1.09
CA LYS A 922 -25.60 6.83 -2.40
C LYS A 922 -25.79 8.31 -2.60
N ASP A 923 -26.95 8.88 -2.26
CA ASP A 923 -27.19 10.32 -2.38
C ASP A 923 -26.28 11.12 -1.42
N ASP A 924 -26.15 10.65 -0.17
CA ASP A 924 -25.27 11.19 0.87
C ASP A 924 -23.76 11.15 0.49
N TRP A 925 -23.34 10.22 -0.36
CA TRP A 925 -21.96 10.08 -0.86
C TRP A 925 -21.73 10.77 -2.21
N LEU A 926 -22.61 10.56 -3.17
CA LEU A 926 -22.46 10.96 -4.56
C LEU A 926 -22.57 12.48 -4.72
N THR A 927 -23.44 13.15 -3.98
CA THR A 927 -23.60 14.61 -4.10
C THR A 927 -22.34 15.34 -3.62
N PRO A 928 -21.78 15.08 -2.41
CA PRO A 928 -20.52 15.69 -2.00
C PRO A 928 -19.31 15.25 -2.85
N LEU A 929 -19.32 14.02 -3.39
CA LEU A 929 -18.29 13.56 -4.33
C LEU A 929 -18.34 14.35 -5.64
N GLN A 930 -19.51 14.51 -6.26
CA GLN A 930 -19.68 15.27 -7.49
C GLN A 930 -19.29 16.75 -7.31
N GLU A 931 -19.66 17.37 -6.19
CA GLU A 931 -19.20 18.72 -5.87
C GLU A 931 -17.67 18.83 -5.79
N LYS A 932 -17.02 17.85 -5.15
CA LYS A 932 -15.55 17.81 -5.03
C LYS A 932 -14.90 17.57 -6.38
N VAL A 933 -15.37 16.61 -7.17
CA VAL A 933 -14.87 16.34 -8.53
C VAL A 933 -15.05 17.58 -9.42
N GLN A 934 -16.18 18.30 -9.32
CA GLN A 934 -16.38 19.53 -10.09
C GLN A 934 -15.40 20.65 -9.68
N LYS A 935 -15.11 20.80 -8.38
CA LYS A 935 -14.08 21.73 -7.90
C LYS A 935 -12.67 21.32 -8.37
N ILE A 936 -12.35 20.02 -8.38
CA ILE A 936 -11.11 19.47 -8.95
C ILE A 936 -11.04 19.77 -10.45
N ASN A 937 -12.12 19.55 -11.20
CA ASN A 937 -12.20 19.79 -12.64
C ASN A 937 -11.92 21.26 -12.99
N VAL A 938 -12.56 22.20 -12.26
CA VAL A 938 -12.31 23.64 -12.45
C VAL A 938 -10.86 24.01 -12.11
N ALA A 939 -10.31 23.52 -11.01
CA ALA A 939 -8.91 23.78 -10.64
C ALA A 939 -7.91 23.17 -11.65
N PHE A 940 -8.20 21.97 -12.15
CA PHE A 940 -7.39 21.25 -13.13
C PHE A 940 -7.42 21.93 -14.50
N GLY A 941 -8.60 22.30 -14.99
CA GLY A 941 -8.79 23.04 -16.22
C GLY A 941 -8.08 24.40 -16.20
N ASN A 942 -8.24 25.16 -15.11
CA ASN A 942 -7.50 26.42 -14.90
C ASN A 942 -5.99 26.20 -14.89
N GLY A 943 -5.50 25.14 -14.23
CA GLY A 943 -4.10 24.75 -14.21
C GLY A 943 -3.56 24.41 -15.60
N PHE A 944 -4.30 23.62 -16.39
CA PHE A 944 -3.95 23.30 -17.77
C PHE A 944 -3.97 24.53 -18.68
N GLN A 945 -4.94 25.43 -18.51
CA GLN A 945 -5.03 26.67 -19.27
C GLN A 945 -3.83 27.60 -19.01
N LEU A 946 -3.34 27.67 -17.77
CA LEU A 946 -2.10 28.39 -17.40
C LEU A 946 -0.85 27.78 -18.08
N LEU A 947 -0.86 26.49 -18.41
CA LEU A 947 0.18 25.84 -19.21
C LEU A 947 0.00 26.05 -20.73
N GLY A 948 -1.10 26.67 -21.18
CA GLY A 948 -1.46 26.79 -22.60
C GLY A 948 -2.06 25.52 -23.21
N TYR A 949 -2.56 24.62 -22.36
CA TYR A 949 -3.15 23.33 -22.72
C TYR A 949 -4.62 23.28 -22.28
N SER A 950 -5.31 22.16 -22.51
CA SER A 950 -6.65 21.92 -21.96
C SER A 950 -6.71 20.57 -21.26
N GLY A 951 -7.46 20.50 -20.17
CA GLY A 951 -7.62 19.28 -19.38
C GLY A 951 -8.96 19.29 -18.65
N GLU A 952 -9.54 18.11 -18.48
CA GLU A 952 -10.82 17.89 -17.83
C GLU A 952 -10.74 16.65 -16.92
N VAL A 953 -11.47 16.68 -15.81
CA VAL A 953 -11.63 15.58 -14.86
C VAL A 953 -13.10 15.26 -14.74
N THR A 954 -13.49 14.02 -15.06
CA THR A 954 -14.88 13.56 -15.01
C THR A 954 -15.02 12.34 -14.10
N LEU A 955 -16.17 12.23 -13.43
CA LEU A 955 -16.55 11.03 -12.66
C LEU A 955 -17.32 10.08 -13.59
N ARG A 956 -16.78 8.89 -13.84
CA ARG A 956 -17.50 7.79 -14.51
C ARG A 956 -18.35 7.06 -13.47
N THR A 957 -19.65 7.00 -13.72
CA THR A 957 -20.63 6.23 -12.94
C THR A 957 -20.94 4.89 -13.61
N ASP A 958 -21.17 3.84 -12.82
CA ASP A 958 -21.62 2.51 -13.27
C ASP A 958 -22.87 2.08 -12.46
N ALA A 959 -23.41 0.89 -12.72
CA ALA A 959 -24.40 0.24 -11.86
C ALA A 959 -23.74 -0.42 -10.63
N ASP A 960 -22.51 -0.91 -10.78
CA ASP A 960 -21.67 -1.43 -9.68
C ASP A 960 -20.78 -0.31 -9.14
N TYR A 961 -20.97 0.09 -7.87
CA TYR A 961 -20.17 1.13 -7.22
C TYR A 961 -18.67 0.85 -7.31
N SER A 962 -18.25 -0.42 -7.29
CA SER A 962 -16.85 -0.85 -7.39
C SER A 962 -16.16 -0.44 -8.70
N LYS A 963 -16.91 0.00 -9.72
CA LYS A 963 -16.41 0.43 -11.04
C LYS A 963 -16.47 1.94 -11.26
N TYR A 964 -16.92 2.71 -10.26
CA TYR A 964 -16.85 4.17 -10.31
C TYR A 964 -15.38 4.57 -10.40
N ALA A 965 -15.11 5.59 -11.23
CA ALA A 965 -13.74 5.95 -11.57
C ALA A 965 -13.61 7.44 -11.85
N ILE A 966 -12.42 7.99 -11.62
CA ILE A 966 -12.06 9.31 -12.10
C ILE A 966 -11.35 9.15 -13.44
N GLU A 967 -11.82 9.86 -14.46
CA GLU A 967 -11.21 9.89 -15.78
C GLU A 967 -10.59 11.27 -16.02
N ILE A 968 -9.27 11.30 -16.20
CA ILE A 968 -8.52 12.50 -16.57
C ILE A 968 -8.35 12.50 -18.08
N SER A 969 -8.81 13.56 -18.75
CA SER A 969 -8.66 13.78 -20.18
C SER A 969 -7.86 15.05 -20.44
N VAL A 970 -6.93 15.02 -21.40
CA VAL A 970 -5.96 16.10 -21.65
C VAL A 970 -5.75 16.34 -23.15
N LYS A 971 -5.35 17.57 -23.49
CA LYS A 971 -5.05 18.05 -24.84
C LYS A 971 -3.84 18.97 -24.79
N PHE A 972 -2.71 18.49 -25.31
CA PHE A 972 -1.43 19.23 -25.33
C PHE A 972 -1.22 20.02 -26.63
N ARG A 973 -1.95 19.73 -27.70
CA ARG A 973 -1.83 20.43 -29.00
C ARG A 973 -3.19 20.89 -29.49
N GLN A 974 -3.26 22.09 -30.09
CA GLN A 974 -4.53 22.66 -30.57
C GLN A 974 -5.25 21.77 -31.61
N SER A 975 -4.49 21.02 -32.41
CA SER A 975 -4.97 20.09 -33.45
C SER A 975 -5.52 18.76 -32.94
N GLU A 976 -5.32 18.41 -31.67
CA GLU A 976 -5.76 17.12 -31.10
C GLU A 976 -7.14 17.25 -30.43
N SER A 977 -7.90 16.18 -30.34
CA SER A 977 -9.09 16.10 -29.49
C SER A 977 -8.69 15.96 -28.01
N LEU A 978 -9.63 16.22 -27.10
CA LEU A 978 -9.43 15.86 -25.69
C LEU A 978 -9.36 14.33 -25.59
N MET A 979 -8.26 13.78 -25.08
CA MET A 979 -8.05 12.33 -25.01
C MET A 979 -7.73 11.89 -23.58
N ARG A 980 -8.25 10.73 -23.20
CA ARG A 980 -7.99 10.10 -21.90
C ARG A 980 -6.49 9.92 -21.70
N LEU A 981 -6.02 10.23 -20.49
CA LEU A 981 -4.65 9.96 -20.07
C LEU A 981 -4.42 8.44 -20.00
N THR A 982 -3.59 7.89 -20.88
CA THR A 982 -3.27 6.46 -20.97
C THR A 982 -1.79 6.25 -21.22
N ALA A 983 -1.24 5.14 -20.75
CA ALA A 983 0.20 4.86 -20.88
C ALA A 983 0.69 4.74 -22.33
N ASN A 984 -0.21 4.53 -23.29
CA ASN A 984 0.11 4.23 -24.70
C ASN A 984 0.07 5.46 -25.62
N HIS A 985 -0.58 6.56 -25.22
CA HIS A 985 -0.82 7.72 -26.10
C HIS A 985 -0.02 8.97 -25.73
N GLN A 986 0.24 9.21 -24.44
CA GLN A 986 0.97 10.40 -23.97
C GLN A 986 2.40 10.05 -23.54
N SER A 987 3.33 10.98 -23.75
CA SER A 987 4.73 10.82 -23.32
C SER A 987 4.86 10.78 -21.78
N GLY A 988 5.99 10.25 -21.30
CA GLY A 988 6.28 10.21 -19.86
C GLY A 988 6.28 11.61 -19.21
N GLY A 989 6.75 12.64 -19.92
CA GLY A 989 6.71 14.02 -19.45
C GLY A 989 5.30 14.58 -19.35
N GLU A 990 4.48 14.40 -20.40
CA GLU A 990 3.07 14.83 -20.43
C GLU A 990 2.23 14.14 -19.34
N ARG A 991 2.47 12.85 -19.09
CA ARG A 991 1.86 12.12 -17.97
C ARG A 991 2.27 12.70 -16.62
N THR A 992 3.55 12.95 -16.40
CA THR A 992 4.04 13.60 -15.17
C THR A 992 3.39 14.97 -14.97
N VAL A 993 3.38 15.84 -15.99
CA VAL A 993 2.73 17.16 -15.94
C VAL A 993 1.24 17.02 -15.58
N SER A 994 0.52 16.10 -16.24
CA SER A 994 -0.91 15.85 -15.95
C SER A 994 -1.14 15.44 -14.49
N THR A 995 -0.37 14.48 -14.00
CA THR A 995 -0.43 14.01 -12.61
C THR A 995 -0.09 15.13 -11.62
N MET A 996 0.90 15.97 -11.90
CA MET A 996 1.23 17.12 -11.04
C MET A 996 0.09 18.12 -10.96
N ILE A 997 -0.50 18.54 -12.09
CA ILE A 997 -1.61 19.50 -12.07
C ILE A 997 -2.83 18.90 -11.37
N TYR A 998 -3.08 17.59 -11.51
CA TYR A 998 -4.12 16.91 -10.75
C TYR A 998 -3.87 16.97 -9.24
N LEU A 999 -2.67 16.59 -8.77
CA LEU A 999 -2.29 16.64 -7.36
C LEU A 999 -2.33 18.08 -6.79
N LEU A 1000 -1.92 19.09 -7.56
CA LEU A 1000 -2.04 20.50 -7.20
C LEU A 1000 -3.51 20.98 -7.15
N SER A 1001 -4.39 20.36 -7.93
CA SER A 1001 -5.84 20.63 -7.90
C SER A 1001 -6.49 20.01 -6.66
N LEU A 1002 -6.11 18.77 -6.31
CA LEU A 1002 -6.52 18.14 -5.06
C LEU A 1002 -6.09 18.96 -3.84
N GLN A 1003 -4.87 19.50 -3.86
CA GLN A 1003 -4.35 20.38 -2.80
C GLN A 1003 -5.23 21.62 -2.55
N GLN A 1004 -6.02 22.11 -3.50
CA GLN A 1004 -6.91 23.26 -3.23
C GLN A 1004 -8.09 22.89 -2.31
N LEU A 1005 -8.40 21.59 -2.19
CA LEU A 1005 -9.51 21.09 -1.38
C LEU A 1005 -9.07 20.55 -0.01
N THR A 1006 -7.77 20.32 0.21
CA THR A 1006 -7.27 19.72 1.46
C THR A 1006 -6.80 20.78 2.47
N LYS A 1007 -7.43 20.76 3.65
CA LYS A 1007 -7.13 21.66 4.77
C LYS A 1007 -6.04 21.05 5.65
N CYS A 1008 -4.79 21.36 5.34
CA CYS A 1008 -3.62 21.02 6.14
C CYS A 1008 -2.81 22.29 6.48
N PRO A 1009 -2.04 22.32 7.58
CA PRO A 1009 -1.37 23.54 8.04
C PRO A 1009 -0.03 23.81 7.35
N PHE A 1010 0.56 22.77 6.77
CA PHE A 1010 1.70 22.85 5.86
C PHE A 1010 1.71 21.68 4.86
N ARG A 1011 2.38 21.85 3.73
CA ARG A 1011 2.57 20.85 2.64
C ARG A 1011 4.05 20.68 2.34
N ILE A 1012 4.45 19.50 1.89
CA ILE A 1012 5.82 19.17 1.51
C ILE A 1012 5.83 18.52 0.13
N VAL A 1013 6.69 19.06 -0.74
CA VAL A 1013 6.84 18.70 -2.15
C VAL A 1013 8.34 18.46 -2.42
N ASP A 1014 8.76 17.21 -2.53
CA ASP A 1014 10.20 16.82 -2.60
C ASP A 1014 10.58 16.36 -4.02
N GLU A 1015 11.45 17.13 -4.67
CA GLU A 1015 12.10 16.87 -5.96
C GLU A 1015 11.16 16.58 -7.16
N ILE A 1016 9.92 17.07 -7.12
CA ILE A 1016 8.90 16.85 -8.16
C ILE A 1016 9.31 17.34 -9.57
N ASN A 1017 10.32 18.20 -9.67
CA ASN A 1017 10.79 18.78 -10.93
C ASN A 1017 11.85 17.94 -11.67
N GLN A 1018 12.04 16.67 -11.29
CA GLN A 1018 12.85 15.72 -12.04
C GLN A 1018 12.02 15.00 -13.11
N GLY A 1019 12.58 14.83 -14.31
CA GLY A 1019 11.91 14.16 -15.45
C GLY A 1019 11.03 15.05 -16.34
N MET A 1020 10.90 16.35 -16.03
CA MET A 1020 10.23 17.33 -16.89
C MET A 1020 11.23 18.20 -17.66
N ASP A 1021 10.82 18.75 -18.80
CA ASP A 1021 11.60 19.70 -19.59
C ASP A 1021 11.63 21.10 -18.93
N PRO A 1022 12.66 21.92 -19.16
CA PRO A 1022 12.81 23.22 -18.51
C PRO A 1022 11.65 24.21 -18.73
N THR A 1023 10.82 24.03 -19.76
CA THR A 1023 9.69 24.92 -20.06
C THR A 1023 8.52 24.63 -19.13
N ASN A 1024 8.10 23.37 -19.05
CA ASN A 1024 7.03 22.95 -18.15
C ASN A 1024 7.48 23.05 -16.68
N GLU A 1025 8.76 22.79 -16.39
CA GLU A 1025 9.35 22.97 -15.07
C GLU A 1025 9.16 24.39 -14.51
N ARG A 1026 9.46 25.41 -15.33
CA ARG A 1026 9.25 26.83 -14.96
C ARG A 1026 7.78 27.17 -14.77
N ARG A 1027 6.89 26.65 -15.62
CA ARG A 1027 5.45 26.93 -15.55
C ARG A 1027 4.82 26.32 -14.29
N ILE A 1028 5.17 25.07 -13.97
CA ILE A 1028 4.73 24.41 -12.73
C ILE A 1028 5.28 25.14 -11.50
N PHE A 1029 6.56 25.54 -11.50
CA PHE A 1029 7.11 26.35 -10.41
C PHE A 1029 6.33 27.66 -10.23
N ARG A 1030 6.03 28.38 -11.32
CA ARG A 1030 5.23 29.61 -11.28
C ARG A 1030 3.84 29.37 -10.67
N GLN A 1031 3.19 28.26 -11.03
CA GLN A 1031 1.88 27.88 -10.48
C GLN A 1031 1.95 27.51 -9.00
N VAL A 1032 3.01 26.82 -8.55
CA VAL A 1032 3.28 26.56 -7.12
C VAL A 1032 3.52 27.86 -6.36
N VAL A 1033 4.29 28.80 -6.91
CA VAL A 1033 4.50 30.14 -6.32
C VAL A 1033 3.18 30.90 -6.17
N HIS A 1034 2.37 31.01 -7.23
CA HIS A 1034 1.08 31.69 -7.15
C HIS A 1034 0.11 30.99 -6.20
N GLY A 1035 0.05 29.65 -6.22
CA GLY A 1035 -0.84 28.86 -5.35
C GLY A 1035 -0.45 28.90 -3.87
N ALA A 1036 0.84 28.87 -3.54
CA ALA A 1036 1.33 28.88 -2.16
C ALA A 1036 1.55 30.28 -1.56
N SER A 1037 1.36 31.34 -2.35
CA SER A 1037 1.45 32.75 -1.91
C SER A 1037 0.09 33.45 -1.85
N ALA A 1038 -1.00 32.72 -2.14
CA ALA A 1038 -2.34 33.26 -2.07
C ALA A 1038 -2.76 33.53 -0.60
N PRO A 1039 -3.68 34.48 -0.35
CA PRO A 1039 -4.17 34.71 1.00
C PRO A 1039 -4.88 33.44 1.52
N ASN A 1040 -4.65 33.12 2.80
CA ASN A 1040 -5.24 31.96 3.47
C ASN A 1040 -4.91 30.59 2.82
N THR A 1041 -3.67 30.40 2.35
CA THR A 1041 -3.14 29.08 1.95
C THR A 1041 -2.13 28.50 2.92
N ALA A 1042 -2.05 27.18 2.99
CA ALA A 1042 -1.11 26.44 3.82
C ALA A 1042 0.36 26.75 3.50
N GLN A 1043 1.22 26.75 4.52
CA GLN A 1043 2.67 26.83 4.37
C GLN A 1043 3.17 25.72 3.43
N CYS A 1044 4.03 26.01 2.46
CA CYS A 1044 4.49 25.01 1.48
C CYS A 1044 6.01 24.87 1.50
N PHE A 1045 6.52 23.65 1.61
CA PHE A 1045 7.95 23.34 1.45
C PHE A 1045 8.18 22.73 0.07
N TYR A 1046 8.88 23.45 -0.80
CA TYR A 1046 9.27 22.99 -2.13
C TYR A 1046 10.76 22.69 -2.15
N VAL A 1047 11.13 21.41 -2.15
CA VAL A 1047 12.53 20.98 -2.16
C VAL A 1047 12.97 20.71 -3.59
N THR A 1048 14.08 21.31 -4.00
CA THR A 1048 14.62 21.09 -5.34
C THR A 1048 16.15 21.10 -5.41
N PRO A 1049 16.76 20.24 -6.25
CA PRO A 1049 18.19 20.30 -6.52
C PRO A 1049 18.57 21.29 -7.63
N LYS A 1050 17.60 21.76 -8.43
CA LYS A 1050 17.84 22.61 -9.61
C LYS A 1050 17.67 24.09 -9.26
N LEU A 1051 18.75 24.85 -9.43
CA LEU A 1051 18.70 26.31 -9.53
C LEU A 1051 18.27 26.70 -10.96
N LEU A 1052 16.96 26.87 -11.19
CA LEU A 1052 16.46 27.45 -12.44
C LEU A 1052 16.75 28.97 -12.45
N PRO A 1053 17.50 29.50 -13.43
CA PRO A 1053 17.74 30.93 -13.53
C PRO A 1053 16.50 31.67 -14.04
N ASN A 1054 16.29 32.90 -13.55
CA ASN A 1054 15.18 33.79 -13.90
C ASN A 1054 13.80 33.17 -13.62
N LEU A 1055 13.63 32.61 -12.41
CA LEU A 1055 12.31 32.30 -11.85
C LEU A 1055 11.66 33.55 -11.27
N ASP A 1056 10.33 33.62 -11.36
CA ASP A 1056 9.54 34.66 -10.73
C ASP A 1056 9.35 34.34 -9.24
N TYR A 1057 9.88 35.20 -8.38
CA TYR A 1057 9.71 35.15 -6.92
C TYR A 1057 8.89 36.36 -6.46
N ASN A 1058 8.14 36.21 -5.36
CA ASN A 1058 7.45 37.30 -4.69
C ASN A 1058 7.95 37.41 -3.22
N GLU A 1059 7.53 38.45 -2.50
CA GLU A 1059 7.98 38.72 -1.12
C GLU A 1059 7.58 37.64 -0.10
N LYS A 1060 6.61 36.77 -0.45
CA LYS A 1060 6.14 35.64 0.36
C LYS A 1060 6.92 34.35 0.13
N VAL A 1061 7.92 34.35 -0.76
CA VAL A 1061 8.81 33.20 -0.96
C VAL A 1061 10.07 33.35 -0.12
N GLN A 1062 10.25 32.44 0.83
CA GLN A 1062 11.50 32.29 1.58
C GLN A 1062 12.37 31.19 0.96
N VAL A 1063 13.65 31.48 0.74
CA VAL A 1063 14.61 30.52 0.17
C VAL A 1063 15.55 30.00 1.26
N LEU A 1064 15.62 28.68 1.40
CA LEU A 1064 16.42 27.96 2.39
C LEU A 1064 17.57 27.22 1.66
N CYS A 1065 18.73 27.85 1.62
CA CYS A 1065 19.92 27.31 0.95
C CYS A 1065 20.63 26.28 1.83
N VAL A 1066 20.68 25.03 1.38
CA VAL A 1066 21.39 23.92 2.06
C VAL A 1066 22.73 23.68 1.36
N TYR A 1067 23.82 24.04 2.05
CA TYR A 1067 25.17 23.83 1.60
C TYR A 1067 25.95 23.05 2.67
N ASN A 1068 26.58 21.94 2.26
CA ASN A 1068 27.37 21.08 3.13
C ASN A 1068 28.63 20.67 2.35
N GLY A 1069 29.80 20.80 2.96
CA GLY A 1069 31.09 20.53 2.32
C GLY A 1069 32.26 20.70 3.29
N PRO A 1070 33.47 20.22 2.96
CA PRO A 1070 34.59 20.15 3.91
C PRO A 1070 35.12 21.51 4.41
N LEU A 1071 34.72 22.62 3.78
CA LEU A 1071 35.04 23.99 4.18
C LEU A 1071 33.83 24.75 4.75
N SER A 1072 32.74 24.06 5.11
CA SER A 1072 31.55 24.70 5.67
C SER A 1072 31.81 25.23 7.08
N VAL A 1073 31.57 26.53 7.27
CA VAL A 1073 31.69 27.23 8.55
C VAL A 1073 30.61 26.73 9.53
N PRO A 1074 30.91 26.52 10.84
CA PRO A 1074 29.89 26.19 11.84
C PRO A 1074 28.75 27.20 11.86
N CYS A 1075 27.52 26.75 12.15
CA CYS A 1075 26.32 27.59 12.17
C CYS A 1075 26.47 28.82 13.09
N GLU A 1076 27.19 28.66 14.20
CA GLU A 1076 27.48 29.69 15.21
C GLU A 1076 28.46 30.80 14.75
N GLN A 1077 29.14 30.58 13.61
CA GLN A 1077 30.09 31.52 12.99
C GLN A 1077 29.59 32.06 11.64
N TRP A 1078 28.44 31.60 11.15
CA TRP A 1078 27.87 32.01 9.86
C TRP A 1078 27.01 33.26 9.99
N ASP A 1079 27.33 34.31 9.21
CA ASP A 1079 26.61 35.59 9.18
C ASP A 1079 26.24 35.95 7.74
N VAL A 1080 24.94 35.88 7.43
CA VAL A 1080 24.37 36.18 6.12
C VAL A 1080 24.56 37.65 5.74
N ALA A 1081 24.49 38.59 6.69
CA ALA A 1081 24.64 40.01 6.41
C ALA A 1081 26.09 40.34 6.02
N ARG A 1082 27.08 39.79 6.77
CA ARG A 1082 28.50 39.86 6.40
C ARG A 1082 28.78 39.18 5.07
N PHE A 1083 28.21 37.99 4.82
CA PHE A 1083 28.38 37.29 3.54
C PHE A 1083 27.86 38.11 2.35
N ILE A 1084 26.65 38.67 2.46
CA ILE A 1084 26.07 39.53 1.41
C ILE A 1084 26.92 40.80 1.22
N GLN A 1085 27.41 41.41 2.30
CA GLN A 1085 28.28 42.59 2.22
C GLN A 1085 29.60 42.27 1.51
N ALA A 1086 30.27 41.17 1.88
CA ALA A 1086 31.50 40.71 1.26
C ALA A 1086 31.28 40.34 -0.23
N ALA A 1087 30.19 39.65 -0.56
CA ALA A 1087 29.84 39.30 -1.95
C ALA A 1087 29.52 40.54 -2.81
N ARG A 1088 28.87 41.56 -2.24
CA ARG A 1088 28.65 42.86 -2.90
C ARG A 1088 29.95 43.60 -3.14
N GLN A 1089 30.86 43.61 -2.16
CA GLN A 1089 32.21 44.18 -2.32
C GLN A 1089 33.02 43.43 -3.38
N GLN A 1090 33.03 42.09 -3.37
CA GLN A 1090 33.67 41.28 -4.41
C GLN A 1090 33.13 41.58 -5.80
N LYS A 1091 31.80 41.67 -5.98
CA LYS A 1091 31.19 42.06 -7.27
C LYS A 1091 31.56 43.47 -7.71
N GLN A 1092 31.76 44.41 -6.78
CA GLN A 1092 32.24 45.77 -7.12
C GLN A 1092 33.74 45.77 -7.48
N VAL A 1093 34.53 44.84 -6.93
CA VAL A 1093 35.96 44.68 -7.25
C VAL A 1093 36.18 43.93 -8.57
N SER A 1094 35.29 43.00 -8.94
CA SER A 1094 35.37 42.26 -10.22
C SER A 1094 34.52 42.85 -11.36
N ALA A 1095 33.83 43.97 -11.11
CA ALA A 1095 33.25 44.85 -12.14
C ALA A 1095 34.09 46.12 -12.38
N ARG A 1096 35.28 46.18 -11.77
CA ARG A 1096 36.39 47.08 -12.09
C ARG A 1096 37.50 46.29 -12.78
#